data_AF-A0AAU1J2C9-F1
#
_entry.id   AF-A0AAU1J2C9-F1
#
_cell.length_a   1.000
_cell.length_b   1.000
_cell.length_c   1.000
_cell.angle_alpha   90.00
_cell.angle_beta   90.00
_cell.angle_gamma   90.00
#
_symmetry.space_group_name_H-M   'P 1'
#
loop_
_entity.id
_entity.type
_entity.pdbx_description
1 polymer ?
#
loop_
_entity_poly.entity_id
_entity_poly.type
_entity_poly.pdbx_seq_one_letter_code
_entity_poly.pdbx_strand_id
1 'polypeptide(L)'
;MLVTGTGTGEASAHAAANHRAASVTSGNARFQVLSPTLIRTEYAQDGKFTDSATFNAIGRTAFTPPPYTSTTSNGWLTITTSALTLKYQVNSGPFDAQNLSVHLSAGTAAVDANPWHRLTCGLGALCEAEQLAHSGIGVASDHTGYTGSGFLAGFEGTGDSVSADVNVTAAGTYTFDARYANSVGGDGQNTARTLTLSVDGGSSRTLSLPTTANWDTWGLASSAVQLGAGQHTLTLTRTAADSGDVNLDSVALVNQGGGFPATSTTAITSCGYGVNCEAEADRASGTAAVATDHTGYSGSGFLAELNQGAGVSTHVVGVPADGTYALQVRYANATGRDGQYQTRTATVSSGGTTRTLSLPVTADWNTWSTASVPVTLKAGANDIAIGCPDAASCHINLDTVSVTASNSPAPQPHLALGGYRRSLDGVNGDNGAPATTPGLLYKDGWYLLDDTASALYDTATHKVTQRPARGGAPYQDGYVFGYGHDYQRALTDLATLTGPPELLPQWAYGVWYSEYIDRTAADYENRILPAFRSEGVPLDVLVTDTDFKSPNTWSGWEIDQSKFPDPKGFFDWAASQGLHNTLNIHPSILSSDPQFAQAQATAKGKLHKGGCASAASSGAGDCYTFDWGDPDQLKAYMDLHQTMDQQGNDFWWLDWCCDDSQSSLPGVTPDAWINQQYATDADKTIGRGFAVSRAYGSLQAGGYSGQQGLPTGPWADKRTTVHFTGDTSSTWGTLKAEVGYTPGEAAATGMSAISHDIGGHNDTTNLTGSETYTADGTTHTTRKLPDDMYARWVQLGTFQPIDRLHSNHSDRLPWQYGTAARASADKFLNLRENLVPYTYSLAQQANTTGVPVTRPMYLQYPDEPQAYATSDSEYFYGPDMLVAPVTTPGTTTTTSVWFPPGSQWTDYFTGKTYAGGTTQNITNGLDTMPVFVRAGAAIPTRTNNVTSNDKAPLTKVTLSVAAGASGSSSLYEDDGTTGTGRGHSAVTKIRYRENGTRHTVTITPPTGTFHGQIRNRQWTVSLLGVTTPGTVRVGGAQLSSHAYHFDSTTHTLTVTLPARSARTPITVTCG
;
A
#
# COMPACT_ATOMS: atom_id res chain seq x y z
N MET A 1 37.64 15.53 17.97
CA MET A 1 37.81 15.49 19.43
C MET A 1 37.06 14.25 19.91
N LEU A 2 37.77 13.18 20.27
CA LEU A 2 37.18 11.91 20.69
C LEU A 2 36.72 12.02 22.15
N VAL A 3 35.46 11.72 22.44
CA VAL A 3 34.98 11.48 23.80
C VAL A 3 34.22 10.15 23.81
N THR A 4 34.85 9.14 24.42
CA THR A 4 34.26 7.85 24.76
C THR A 4 33.65 7.92 26.16
N GLY A 5 32.40 7.51 26.33
CA GLY A 5 31.75 7.38 27.64
C GLY A 5 30.97 6.08 27.74
N THR A 6 31.38 5.21 28.66
CA THR A 6 30.71 3.96 29.04
C THR A 6 29.82 4.19 30.26
N GLY A 7 28.61 3.63 30.28
CA GLY A 7 27.71 3.70 31.43
C GLY A 7 26.50 2.76 31.29
N THR A 8 26.47 1.74 32.14
CA THR A 8 25.38 0.77 32.34
C THR A 8 24.31 1.32 33.29
N GLY A 9 23.02 1.20 32.95
CA GLY A 9 21.91 1.53 33.86
C GLY A 9 20.53 1.12 33.31
N GLU A 10 19.71 0.55 34.19
CA GLU A 10 18.40 -0.08 33.93
C GLU A 10 17.33 0.87 33.37
N ALA A 11 16.44 0.32 32.53
CA ALA A 11 15.34 1.03 31.89
C ALA A 11 14.13 1.22 32.82
N SER A 12 13.75 2.47 33.07
CA SER A 12 12.43 2.85 33.57
C SER A 12 11.84 3.96 32.69
N ALA A 13 10.58 3.80 32.33
CA ALA A 13 9.80 4.68 31.47
C ALA A 13 9.54 6.07 32.09
N HIS A 14 9.28 7.04 31.19
CA HIS A 14 8.81 8.41 31.43
C HIS A 14 9.86 9.46 31.80
N ALA A 15 10.69 9.79 30.82
CA ALA A 15 11.00 11.18 30.49
C ALA A 15 11.18 11.25 28.97
N ALA A 16 10.32 12.00 28.26
CA ALA A 16 10.54 12.33 26.86
C ALA A 16 11.75 13.28 26.77
N ALA A 17 12.95 12.72 26.84
CA ALA A 17 14.14 13.40 26.38
C ALA A 17 13.95 13.60 24.88
N ASN A 18 13.79 14.86 24.46
CA ASN A 18 13.82 15.27 23.06
C ASN A 18 15.19 14.90 22.47
N HIS A 19 15.38 13.64 22.09
CA HIS A 19 16.48 13.22 21.25
C HIS A 19 16.22 13.80 19.86
N ARG A 20 16.60 15.07 19.64
CA ARG A 20 16.62 15.64 18.29
C ARG A 20 17.54 14.75 17.45
N ALA A 21 17.00 14.15 16.40
CA ALA A 21 17.78 13.42 15.42
C ALA A 21 18.95 14.30 14.94
N ALA A 22 20.14 13.72 14.88
CA ALA A 22 21.32 14.45 14.50
C ALA A 22 21.16 14.97 13.07
N SER A 23 21.32 16.29 12.91
CA SER A 23 21.08 16.99 11.66
C SER A 23 22.37 17.59 11.13
N VAL A 24 22.57 17.51 9.82
CA VAL A 24 23.66 18.19 9.10
C VAL A 24 23.02 19.26 8.23
N THR A 25 23.43 20.52 8.41
CA THR A 25 22.93 21.65 7.61
C THR A 25 24.04 22.15 6.70
N SER A 26 23.70 22.39 5.44
CA SER A 26 24.59 22.93 4.41
C SER A 26 23.87 24.03 3.64
N GLY A 27 24.02 25.27 4.10
CA GLY A 27 23.27 26.40 3.55
C GLY A 27 21.77 26.22 3.76
N ASN A 28 21.02 26.20 2.65
CA ASN A 28 19.57 26.04 2.62
C ASN A 28 19.10 24.57 2.61
N ALA A 29 20.03 23.61 2.67
CA ALA A 29 19.74 22.18 2.74
C ALA A 29 19.98 21.63 4.16
N ARG A 30 19.12 20.71 4.58
CA ARG A 30 19.20 19.98 5.85
C ARG A 30 19.03 18.48 5.62
N PHE A 31 19.87 17.71 6.31
CA PHE A 31 19.84 16.25 6.32
C PHE A 31 19.66 15.77 7.75
N GLN A 32 18.61 15.02 8.04
CA GLN A 32 18.41 14.39 9.36
C GLN A 32 18.58 12.89 9.22
N VAL A 33 19.61 12.34 9.89
CA VAL A 33 19.88 10.89 9.84
C VAL A 33 19.00 10.24 10.90
N LEU A 34 17.88 9.66 10.47
CA LEU A 34 16.88 9.06 11.35
C LEU A 34 17.26 7.61 11.71
N SER A 35 17.80 6.89 10.74
CA SER A 35 18.17 5.48 10.85
C SER A 35 19.39 5.23 9.94
N PRO A 36 20.12 4.10 10.09
CA PRO A 36 21.16 3.76 9.13
C PRO A 36 20.66 3.72 7.68
N THR A 37 19.39 3.38 7.47
CA THR A 37 18.75 3.18 6.17
C THR A 37 17.78 4.31 5.80
N LEU A 38 17.68 5.38 6.60
CA LEU A 38 16.72 6.48 6.37
C LEU A 38 17.32 7.85 6.70
N ILE A 39 17.38 8.71 5.68
CA ILE A 39 17.80 10.12 5.81
C ILE A 39 16.68 11.03 5.31
N ARG A 40 16.20 11.94 6.15
CA ARG A 40 15.34 13.03 5.72
C ARG A 40 16.18 14.09 5.00
N THR A 41 15.75 14.51 3.83
CA THR A 41 16.32 15.59 3.02
C THR A 41 15.34 16.73 2.96
N GLU A 42 15.74 17.93 3.38
CA GLU A 42 14.90 19.12 3.32
C GLU A 42 15.66 20.29 2.71
N TYR A 43 15.06 20.94 1.71
CA TYR A 43 15.56 22.19 1.13
C TYR A 43 14.54 23.30 1.38
N ALA A 44 15.00 24.44 1.86
CA ALA A 44 14.17 25.63 2.03
C ALA A 44 14.96 26.86 1.60
N GLN A 45 14.54 27.53 0.51
CA GLN A 45 15.26 28.69 -0.03
C GLN A 45 15.40 29.83 1.01
N ASP A 46 14.43 29.98 1.91
CA ASP A 46 14.42 30.98 2.98
C ASP A 46 15.24 30.56 4.23
N GLY A 47 15.85 29.37 4.21
CA GLY A 47 16.58 28.78 5.33
C GLY A 47 15.71 28.37 6.52
N LYS A 48 14.37 28.42 6.40
CA LYS A 48 13.43 28.10 7.49
C LYS A 48 12.88 26.69 7.33
N PHE A 49 13.55 25.74 7.96
CA PHE A 49 13.13 24.34 7.99
C PHE A 49 11.86 24.08 8.83
N THR A 50 11.13 23.02 8.51
CA THR A 50 9.91 22.57 9.18
C THR A 50 10.22 21.41 10.13
N ASP A 51 10.02 21.61 11.44
CA ASP A 51 10.18 20.57 12.46
C ASP A 51 8.85 19.91 12.88
N SER A 52 7.71 20.58 12.65
CA SER A 52 6.38 20.05 12.97
C SER A 52 6.10 18.75 12.20
N ALA A 53 5.44 17.80 12.86
CA ALA A 53 4.92 16.58 12.25
C ALA A 53 3.99 16.89 11.06
N THR A 54 3.96 15.99 10.11
CA THR A 54 3.05 16.04 8.96
C THR A 54 2.04 14.93 9.07
N PHE A 55 0.96 15.01 8.30
CA PHE A 55 -0.09 14.00 8.33
C PHE A 55 0.46 12.59 8.07
N ASN A 56 1.46 12.49 7.19
CA ASN A 56 2.17 11.24 6.92
C ASN A 56 3.30 10.96 7.92
N ALA A 57 4.22 11.90 8.19
CA ALA A 57 5.42 11.66 9.00
C ALA A 57 5.30 12.23 10.43
N ILE A 58 4.69 11.43 11.32
CA ILE A 58 4.44 11.78 12.72
C ILE A 58 5.54 11.36 13.70
N GLY A 59 6.34 10.35 13.34
CA GLY A 59 7.23 9.64 14.26
C GLY A 59 8.71 9.99 14.12
N ARG A 60 9.05 11.15 13.54
CA ARG A 60 10.45 11.61 13.38
C ARG A 60 11.27 11.59 14.68
N THR A 61 10.63 11.78 15.83
CA THR A 61 11.27 11.79 17.15
C THR A 61 11.31 10.41 17.83
N ALA A 62 10.69 9.39 17.24
CA ALA A 62 10.67 8.02 17.77
C ALA A 62 11.95 7.23 17.42
N PHE A 63 12.77 7.74 16.51
CA PHE A 63 14.02 7.10 16.12
C PHE A 63 15.11 7.25 17.19
N THR A 64 15.90 6.18 17.36
CA THR A 64 17.16 6.25 18.09
C THR A 64 18.26 6.73 17.14
N PRO A 65 18.97 7.84 17.43
CA PRO A 65 19.99 8.38 16.52
C PRO A 65 21.08 7.34 16.18
N PRO A 66 21.32 7.05 14.88
CA PRO A 66 22.34 6.10 14.47
C PRO A 66 23.74 6.76 14.42
N PRO A 67 24.82 5.97 14.47
CA PRO A 67 26.15 6.47 14.15
C PRO A 67 26.23 6.82 12.65
N TYR A 68 26.87 7.97 12.35
CA TYR A 68 27.18 8.38 10.99
C TYR A 68 28.43 9.30 10.98
N THR A 69 28.98 9.52 9.79
CA THR A 69 30.02 10.54 9.56
C THR A 69 29.53 11.57 8.55
N SER A 70 29.99 12.81 8.68
CA SER A 70 29.72 13.86 7.70
C SER A 70 30.98 14.66 7.40
N THR A 71 31.32 14.82 6.13
CA THR A 71 32.50 15.59 5.69
C THR A 71 32.15 16.45 4.50
N THR A 72 32.66 17.68 4.47
CA THR A 72 32.60 18.53 3.28
C THR A 72 33.99 18.63 2.66
N SER A 73 34.13 18.25 1.39
CA SER A 73 35.37 18.32 0.63
C SER A 73 35.10 18.55 -0.85
N ASN A 74 35.93 19.35 -1.52
CA ASN A 74 35.80 19.67 -2.95
C ASN A 74 34.39 20.15 -3.37
N GLY A 75 33.71 20.90 -2.49
CA GLY A 75 32.35 21.40 -2.76
C GLY A 75 31.22 20.38 -2.55
N TRP A 76 31.53 19.17 -2.06
CA TRP A 76 30.56 18.12 -1.77
C TRP A 76 30.47 17.84 -0.27
N LEU A 77 29.25 17.83 0.26
CA LEU A 77 28.93 17.21 1.54
C LEU A 77 28.71 15.71 1.32
N THR A 78 29.37 14.87 2.10
CA THR A 78 29.16 13.42 2.14
C THR A 78 28.70 13.02 3.52
N ILE A 79 27.60 12.27 3.62
CA ILE A 79 27.07 11.67 4.85
C ILE A 79 27.09 10.15 4.68
N THR A 80 27.77 9.44 5.58
CA THR A 80 27.89 7.98 5.51
C THR A 80 27.35 7.34 6.78
N THR A 81 26.39 6.44 6.62
CA THR A 81 25.86 5.54 7.66
C THR A 81 26.47 4.13 7.48
N SER A 82 26.00 3.14 8.24
CA SER A 82 26.37 1.74 8.00
C SER A 82 25.69 1.10 6.78
N ALA A 83 24.69 1.73 6.17
CA ALA A 83 23.92 1.15 5.06
C ALA A 83 24.01 1.96 3.76
N LEU A 84 24.18 3.28 3.83
CA LEU A 84 24.24 4.14 2.65
C LEU A 84 25.21 5.31 2.81
N THR A 85 25.65 5.85 1.68
CA THR A 85 26.36 7.12 1.59
C THR A 85 25.57 8.09 0.73
N LEU A 86 25.19 9.23 1.30
CA LEU A 86 24.55 10.34 0.62
C LEU A 86 25.58 11.42 0.29
N LYS A 87 25.49 12.01 -0.91
CA LYS A 87 26.30 13.16 -1.33
C LYS A 87 25.41 14.30 -1.79
N TYR A 88 25.76 15.52 -1.38
CA TYR A 88 25.11 16.76 -1.79
C TYR A 88 26.13 17.80 -2.24
N GLN A 89 25.90 18.46 -3.38
CA GLN A 89 26.74 19.58 -3.82
C GLN A 89 26.37 20.84 -3.03
N VAL A 90 27.34 21.40 -2.29
CA VAL A 90 27.08 22.49 -1.37
C VAL A 90 26.68 23.77 -2.12
N ASN A 91 25.58 24.40 -1.67
CA ASN A 91 25.01 25.63 -2.24
C ASN A 91 24.53 25.49 -3.70
N SER A 92 24.09 24.30 -4.11
CA SER A 92 23.62 24.04 -5.47
C SER A 92 22.13 24.33 -5.71
N GLY A 93 21.35 24.62 -4.68
CA GLY A 93 19.90 24.83 -4.78
C GLY A 93 19.07 23.62 -4.34
N PRO A 94 17.79 23.55 -4.75
CA PRO A 94 16.90 22.40 -4.52
C PRO A 94 17.53 21.09 -5.00
N PHE A 95 17.17 19.97 -4.36
CA PHE A 95 17.68 18.65 -4.72
C PHE A 95 17.21 18.22 -6.10
N ASP A 96 18.16 17.72 -6.89
CA ASP A 96 17.97 17.17 -8.23
C ASP A 96 18.99 16.05 -8.52
N ALA A 97 18.93 15.48 -9.73
CA ALA A 97 19.80 14.38 -10.15
C ALA A 97 21.28 14.78 -10.34
N GLN A 98 21.59 16.08 -10.42
CA GLN A 98 22.95 16.58 -10.58
C GLN A 98 23.63 16.84 -9.24
N ASN A 99 22.86 17.20 -8.22
CA ASN A 99 23.41 17.70 -6.97
C ASN A 99 23.19 16.79 -5.76
N LEU A 100 22.29 15.80 -5.84
CA LEU A 100 22.09 14.83 -4.78
C LEU A 100 22.20 13.40 -5.32
N SER A 101 23.00 12.57 -4.64
CA SER A 101 23.08 11.14 -4.94
C SER A 101 23.18 10.29 -3.68
N VAL A 102 22.80 9.02 -3.81
CA VAL A 102 23.02 7.99 -2.81
C VAL A 102 23.74 6.79 -3.40
N HIS A 103 24.57 6.18 -2.58
CA HIS A 103 25.27 4.94 -2.86
C HIS A 103 24.96 3.93 -1.76
N LEU A 104 24.52 2.73 -2.13
CA LEU A 104 24.21 1.62 -1.22
C LEU A 104 24.52 0.26 -1.86
N SER A 105 24.20 -0.82 -1.16
CA SER A 105 24.33 -2.18 -1.69
C SER A 105 23.00 -2.93 -1.58
N ALA A 106 22.55 -3.53 -2.68
CA ALA A 106 21.40 -4.43 -2.75
C ALA A 106 21.93 -5.86 -2.95
N GLY A 107 21.92 -6.65 -1.87
CA GLY A 107 22.63 -7.94 -1.84
C GLY A 107 24.13 -7.72 -2.06
N THR A 108 24.65 -8.27 -3.16
CA THR A 108 26.06 -8.09 -3.57
C THR A 108 26.26 -7.00 -4.62
N ALA A 109 25.18 -6.40 -5.14
CA ALA A 109 25.25 -5.36 -6.16
C ALA A 109 25.41 -3.97 -5.53
N ALA A 110 26.33 -3.18 -6.07
CA ALA A 110 26.40 -1.76 -5.77
C ALA A 110 25.29 -1.01 -6.52
N VAL A 111 24.65 -0.07 -5.84
CA VAL A 111 23.56 0.74 -6.39
C VAL A 111 23.90 2.21 -6.17
N ASP A 112 23.97 2.96 -7.27
CA ASP A 112 24.01 4.41 -7.30
C ASP A 112 22.64 4.92 -7.75
N ALA A 113 22.09 5.90 -7.03
CA ALA A 113 20.79 6.48 -7.32
C ALA A 113 20.77 7.98 -7.11
N ASN A 114 19.81 8.65 -7.74
CA ASN A 114 19.60 10.09 -7.68
C ASN A 114 18.19 10.40 -7.17
N PRO A 115 17.89 10.26 -5.86
CA PRO A 115 16.51 10.13 -5.39
C PRO A 115 15.55 11.25 -5.79
N TRP A 116 16.06 12.47 -5.98
CA TRP A 116 15.27 13.61 -6.43
C TRP A 116 15.46 13.82 -7.94
N HIS A 117 14.37 13.65 -8.68
CA HIS A 117 14.32 13.88 -10.12
C HIS A 117 13.28 14.97 -10.42
N ARG A 118 13.71 16.23 -10.54
CA ARG A 118 12.83 17.34 -10.94
C ARG A 118 13.15 17.81 -12.36
N LEU A 119 12.10 18.02 -13.14
CA LEU A 119 12.20 18.60 -14.45
C LEU A 119 12.61 20.07 -14.35
N THR A 120 13.70 20.45 -15.01
CA THR A 120 14.07 21.86 -15.19
C THR A 120 13.68 22.31 -16.59
N CYS A 121 12.83 23.32 -16.67
CA CYS A 121 12.39 23.99 -17.89
C CYS A 121 13.50 24.89 -18.42
N GLY A 122 14.26 24.35 -19.38
CA GLY A 122 15.25 25.12 -20.12
C GLY A 122 14.63 26.31 -20.87
N LEU A 123 15.38 27.40 -21.00
CA LEU A 123 14.96 28.54 -21.82
C LEU A 123 14.71 28.08 -23.28
N GLY A 124 13.50 28.29 -23.78
CA GLY A 124 13.07 27.86 -25.11
C GLY A 124 12.66 26.39 -25.23
N ALA A 125 12.53 25.68 -24.11
CA ALA A 125 11.97 24.33 -24.06
C ALA A 125 10.48 24.36 -23.68
N LEU A 126 9.71 23.42 -24.23
CA LEU A 126 8.35 23.14 -23.80
C LEU A 126 8.40 22.29 -22.54
N CYS A 127 7.60 22.60 -21.52
CA CYS A 127 7.43 21.75 -20.34
C CYS A 127 5.98 21.29 -20.22
N GLU A 128 5.78 19.98 -20.25
CA GLU A 128 4.48 19.37 -20.05
C GLU A 128 4.02 19.62 -18.60
N ALA A 129 2.82 20.17 -18.41
CA ALA A 129 2.35 20.62 -17.11
C ALA A 129 2.18 19.46 -16.12
N GLU A 130 1.81 18.27 -16.60
CA GLU A 130 1.65 17.05 -15.82
C GLU A 130 2.98 16.49 -15.27
N GLN A 131 4.12 16.94 -15.80
CA GLN A 131 5.46 16.58 -15.31
C GLN A 131 6.02 17.61 -14.31
N LEU A 132 5.30 18.72 -14.09
CA LEU A 132 5.72 19.78 -13.18
C LEU A 132 5.20 19.55 -11.75
N ALA A 133 5.88 20.16 -10.79
CA ALA A 133 5.43 20.12 -9.40
C ALA A 133 4.10 20.87 -9.27
N HIS A 134 3.04 20.17 -8.86
CA HIS A 134 1.71 20.72 -8.72
C HIS A 134 1.07 20.30 -7.38
N SER A 135 0.03 21.04 -6.98
CA SER A 135 -0.71 20.83 -5.74
C SER A 135 -2.16 21.18 -5.94
N GLY A 136 -3.07 20.32 -5.47
CA GLY A 136 -4.53 20.53 -5.52
C GLY A 136 -5.19 20.27 -6.87
N ILE A 137 -4.44 19.78 -7.86
CA ILE A 137 -4.88 19.64 -9.26
C ILE A 137 -4.60 18.21 -9.73
N GLY A 138 -5.48 17.64 -10.57
CA GLY A 138 -5.31 16.31 -11.14
C GLY A 138 -4.75 16.32 -12.56
N VAL A 139 -4.18 15.19 -13.00
CA VAL A 139 -3.77 14.94 -14.39
C VAL A 139 -4.91 14.24 -15.13
N ALA A 140 -5.30 14.79 -16.28
CA ALA A 140 -6.35 14.25 -17.15
C ALA A 140 -5.85 14.11 -18.60
N SER A 141 -6.60 13.35 -19.40
CA SER A 141 -6.25 13.04 -20.80
C SER A 141 -7.50 12.83 -21.68
N ASP A 142 -8.66 13.27 -21.20
CA ASP A 142 -9.99 13.09 -21.78
C ASP A 142 -10.37 14.15 -22.83
N HIS A 143 -9.44 15.04 -23.18
CA HIS A 143 -9.56 16.01 -24.27
C HIS A 143 -8.46 15.77 -25.31
N THR A 144 -8.68 16.17 -26.55
CA THR A 144 -7.70 16.01 -27.63
C THR A 144 -6.82 17.25 -27.82
N GLY A 145 -5.69 17.09 -28.51
CA GLY A 145 -4.83 18.20 -28.91
C GLY A 145 -3.85 18.72 -27.85
N TYR A 146 -3.76 18.07 -26.69
CA TYR A 146 -2.68 18.28 -25.72
C TYR A 146 -1.33 17.72 -26.24
N THR A 147 -0.23 18.12 -25.61
CA THR A 147 1.12 17.58 -25.80
C THR A 147 1.50 16.67 -24.64
N GLY A 148 2.52 15.83 -24.80
CA GLY A 148 2.91 14.90 -23.76
C GLY A 148 1.88 13.78 -23.53
N SER A 149 1.62 13.48 -22.26
CA SER A 149 0.82 12.35 -21.79
C SER A 149 -0.55 12.75 -21.25
N GLY A 150 -0.77 14.04 -20.99
CA GLY A 150 -2.01 14.57 -20.49
C GLY A 150 -1.94 16.08 -20.29
N PHE A 151 -2.72 16.60 -19.33
CA PHE A 151 -2.74 17.99 -18.93
C PHE A 151 -3.21 18.11 -17.47
N LEU A 152 -2.93 19.24 -16.83
CA LEU A 152 -3.47 19.57 -15.51
C LEU A 152 -4.88 20.14 -15.64
N ALA A 153 -5.86 19.54 -14.97
CA ALA A 153 -7.27 19.88 -15.11
C ALA A 153 -7.87 20.50 -13.84
N GLY A 154 -8.76 21.48 -14.01
CA GLY A 154 -9.59 22.03 -12.93
C GLY A 154 -9.14 23.41 -12.47
N PHE A 155 -8.04 23.53 -11.72
CA PHE A 155 -7.72 24.76 -10.97
C PHE A 155 -9.00 25.33 -10.29
N GLU A 156 -9.67 24.53 -9.48
CA GLU A 156 -10.98 24.85 -8.87
C GLU A 156 -10.87 25.17 -7.37
N GLY A 157 -9.79 24.73 -6.72
CA GLY A 157 -9.45 24.99 -5.32
C GLY A 157 -8.65 26.28 -5.16
N THR A 158 -8.81 26.95 -4.01
CA THR A 158 -7.92 28.07 -3.67
C THR A 158 -6.61 27.49 -3.18
N GLY A 159 -5.49 27.87 -3.81
CA GLY A 159 -4.16 27.31 -3.55
C GLY A 159 -3.71 26.28 -4.59
N ASP A 160 -4.60 25.86 -5.49
CA ASP A 160 -4.28 25.03 -6.65
C ASP A 160 -3.13 25.67 -7.42
N SER A 161 -2.05 24.93 -7.63
CA SER A 161 -0.85 25.50 -8.22
C SER A 161 -0.02 24.50 -9.00
N VAL A 162 0.78 25.04 -9.92
CA VAL A 162 1.82 24.33 -10.68
C VAL A 162 3.06 25.22 -10.78
N SER A 163 4.24 24.62 -10.65
CA SER A 163 5.52 25.33 -10.63
C SER A 163 6.50 24.77 -11.65
N ALA A 164 7.08 25.65 -12.46
CA ALA A 164 8.16 25.35 -13.38
C ALA A 164 9.48 25.88 -12.83
N ASP A 165 10.43 24.98 -12.58
CA ASP A 165 11.80 25.35 -12.25
C ASP A 165 12.55 25.67 -13.53
N VAL A 166 13.19 26.85 -13.62
CA VAL A 166 13.95 27.31 -14.79
C VAL A 166 15.37 27.68 -14.39
N ASN A 167 16.28 27.69 -15.35
CA ASN A 167 17.62 28.24 -15.17
C ASN A 167 17.97 29.16 -16.35
N VAL A 168 18.30 30.41 -16.06
CA VAL A 168 18.69 31.40 -17.09
C VAL A 168 20.10 31.90 -16.86
N THR A 169 20.87 32.07 -17.94
CA THR A 169 22.30 32.39 -17.86
C THR A 169 22.58 33.89 -17.72
N ALA A 170 21.59 34.75 -17.98
CA ALA A 170 21.70 36.18 -17.90
C ALA A 170 20.45 36.79 -17.24
N ALA A 171 20.64 37.86 -16.47
CA ALA A 171 19.52 38.63 -15.97
C ALA A 171 18.83 39.36 -17.12
N GLY A 172 17.50 39.40 -17.12
CA GLY A 172 16.76 40.05 -18.19
C GLY A 172 15.25 39.87 -18.10
N THR A 173 14.58 40.39 -19.13
CA THR A 173 13.14 40.22 -19.34
C THR A 173 12.90 39.02 -20.25
N TYR A 174 12.07 38.10 -19.77
CA TYR A 174 11.66 36.90 -20.46
C TYR A 174 10.14 36.89 -20.59
N THR A 175 9.61 36.00 -21.44
CA THR A 175 8.18 35.74 -21.52
C THR A 175 7.91 34.35 -20.94
N PHE A 176 7.00 34.29 -19.97
CA PHE A 176 6.39 33.04 -19.53
C PHE A 176 5.12 32.80 -20.34
N ASP A 177 5.07 31.68 -21.05
CA ASP A 177 3.95 31.25 -21.86
C ASP A 177 3.26 30.05 -21.21
N ALA A 178 1.93 30.07 -21.19
CA ALA A 178 1.07 29.00 -20.72
C ALA A 178 0.11 28.59 -21.85
N ARG A 179 0.18 27.33 -22.27
CA ARG A 179 -0.75 26.72 -23.21
C ARG A 179 -1.91 26.10 -22.43
N TYR A 180 -3.12 26.57 -22.71
CA TYR A 180 -4.29 26.32 -21.86
C TYR A 180 -5.57 26.10 -22.66
N ALA A 181 -6.56 25.47 -22.06
CA ALA A 181 -7.94 25.44 -22.55
C ALA A 181 -8.87 26.08 -21.50
N ASN A 182 -9.85 26.86 -21.96
CA ASN A 182 -10.83 27.54 -21.11
C ASN A 182 -12.18 27.58 -21.82
N SER A 183 -13.12 26.76 -21.39
CA SER A 183 -14.48 26.70 -21.93
C SER A 183 -15.50 26.91 -20.80
N VAL A 184 -16.69 26.30 -20.90
CA VAL A 184 -17.69 26.30 -19.82
C VAL A 184 -17.11 25.57 -18.60
N GLY A 185 -16.76 26.33 -17.55
CA GLY A 185 -16.17 25.81 -16.31
C GLY A 185 -17.16 25.03 -15.43
N GLY A 186 -16.67 24.45 -14.33
CA GLY A 186 -17.50 23.73 -13.35
C GLY A 186 -18.59 24.59 -12.72
N ASP A 187 -18.39 25.91 -12.69
CA ASP A 187 -19.39 26.91 -12.28
C ASP A 187 -20.48 27.22 -13.33
N GLY A 188 -20.41 26.59 -14.50
CA GLY A 188 -21.33 26.78 -15.64
C GLY A 188 -21.10 28.04 -16.47
N GLN A 189 -20.03 28.82 -16.23
CA GLN A 189 -19.76 30.06 -16.96
C GLN A 189 -18.73 29.86 -18.09
N ASN A 190 -18.93 30.55 -19.22
CA ASN A 190 -18.00 30.62 -20.34
C ASN A 190 -17.45 32.05 -20.49
N THR A 191 -16.40 32.36 -19.74
CA THR A 191 -15.82 33.71 -19.65
C THR A 191 -14.30 33.63 -19.58
N ALA A 192 -13.62 34.77 -19.79
CA ALA A 192 -12.19 34.85 -19.57
C ALA A 192 -11.87 34.52 -18.10
N ARG A 193 -10.93 33.59 -17.89
CA ARG A 193 -10.48 33.16 -16.57
C ARG A 193 -9.16 33.81 -16.18
N THR A 194 -8.77 33.64 -14.94
CA THR A 194 -7.55 34.21 -14.36
C THR A 194 -6.84 33.21 -13.47
N LEU A 195 -5.50 33.27 -13.50
CA LEU A 195 -4.60 32.66 -12.54
C LEU A 195 -3.53 33.68 -12.14
N THR A 196 -2.90 33.50 -10.99
CA THR A 196 -1.81 34.35 -10.52
C THR A 196 -0.46 33.71 -10.81
N LEU A 197 0.42 34.41 -11.52
CA LEU A 197 1.83 34.04 -11.74
C LEU A 197 2.75 34.73 -10.72
N SER A 198 3.67 33.99 -10.12
CA SER A 198 4.74 34.51 -9.26
C SER A 198 6.11 33.97 -9.67
N VAL A 199 7.19 34.63 -9.23
CA VAL A 199 8.59 34.22 -9.48
C VAL A 199 9.30 34.20 -8.14
N ASP A 200 9.88 33.07 -7.75
CA ASP A 200 10.57 32.84 -6.46
C ASP A 200 9.75 33.31 -5.24
N GLY A 201 8.44 33.21 -5.39
CA GLY A 201 7.46 33.74 -4.45
C GLY A 201 7.48 35.24 -4.16
N GLY A 202 8.05 36.03 -5.06
CA GLY A 202 7.99 37.49 -5.09
C GLY A 202 6.66 38.02 -5.63
N SER A 203 6.71 39.20 -6.24
CA SER A 203 5.51 39.92 -6.70
C SER A 203 4.66 39.13 -7.69
N SER A 204 3.38 38.96 -7.35
CA SER A 204 2.35 38.32 -8.15
C SER A 204 1.86 39.18 -9.31
N ARG A 205 1.44 38.53 -10.40
CA ARG A 205 0.77 39.16 -11.54
C ARG A 205 -0.37 38.28 -12.04
N THR A 206 -1.51 38.90 -12.37
CA THR A 206 -2.65 38.17 -12.94
C THR A 206 -2.36 37.81 -14.40
N LEU A 207 -2.52 36.53 -14.72
CA LEU A 207 -2.53 35.98 -16.08
C LEU A 207 -3.97 35.81 -16.53
N SER A 208 -4.38 36.54 -17.58
CA SER A 208 -5.71 36.39 -18.18
C SER A 208 -5.72 35.26 -19.20
N LEU A 209 -6.73 34.41 -19.12
CA LEU A 209 -6.93 33.22 -19.93
C LEU A 209 -8.27 33.36 -20.68
N PRO A 210 -8.32 34.03 -21.84
CA PRO A 210 -9.52 34.15 -22.67
C PRO A 210 -10.22 32.81 -22.98
N THR A 211 -11.51 32.84 -23.33
CA THR A 211 -12.25 31.62 -23.71
C THR A 211 -11.66 31.02 -25.00
N THR A 212 -11.45 29.70 -24.99
CA THR A 212 -11.17 28.90 -26.18
C THR A 212 -12.48 28.41 -26.80
N ALA A 213 -12.42 27.78 -27.98
CA ALA A 213 -13.63 27.34 -28.68
C ALA A 213 -14.35 26.18 -27.97
N ASN A 214 -13.58 25.27 -27.35
CA ASN A 214 -14.00 24.14 -26.55
C ASN A 214 -12.79 23.60 -25.75
N TRP A 215 -13.00 22.53 -24.98
CA TRP A 215 -11.94 21.89 -24.19
C TRP A 215 -10.87 21.15 -25.01
N ASP A 216 -11.13 20.85 -26.29
CA ASP A 216 -10.15 20.30 -27.25
C ASP A 216 -9.28 21.39 -27.94
N THR A 217 -9.58 22.66 -27.67
CA THR A 217 -8.91 23.80 -28.32
C THR A 217 -8.02 24.51 -27.32
N TRP A 218 -6.72 24.54 -27.64
CA TRP A 218 -5.68 25.09 -26.77
C TRP A 218 -5.21 26.46 -27.24
N GLY A 219 -5.37 27.47 -26.38
CA GLY A 219 -4.87 28.83 -26.55
C GLY A 219 -3.51 29.04 -25.90
N LEU A 220 -2.95 30.24 -26.07
CA LEU A 220 -1.69 30.66 -25.47
C LEU A 220 -1.88 31.96 -24.69
N ALA A 221 -1.46 31.99 -23.43
CA ALA A 221 -1.42 33.18 -22.60
C ALA A 221 0.01 33.45 -22.16
N SER A 222 0.41 34.73 -22.24
CA SER A 222 1.79 35.13 -22.04
C SER A 222 1.90 36.23 -20.99
N SER A 223 2.96 36.20 -20.19
CA SER A 223 3.29 37.25 -19.23
C SER A 223 4.78 37.56 -19.23
N ALA A 224 5.14 38.84 -19.22
CA ALA A 224 6.53 39.24 -19.09
C ALA A 224 7.02 39.05 -17.65
N VAL A 225 8.20 38.45 -17.50
CA VAL A 225 8.83 38.17 -16.20
C VAL A 225 10.26 38.72 -16.18
N GLN A 226 10.67 39.29 -15.06
CA GLN A 226 12.05 39.73 -14.83
C GLN A 226 12.77 38.67 -14.02
N LEU A 227 13.86 38.14 -14.56
CA LEU A 227 14.67 37.12 -13.90
C LEU A 227 16.10 37.62 -13.70
N GLY A 228 16.72 37.19 -12.61
CA GLY A 228 18.17 37.30 -12.43
C GLY A 228 18.90 36.27 -13.29
N ALA A 229 20.22 36.18 -13.18
CA ALA A 229 20.94 35.01 -13.67
C ALA A 229 20.89 33.91 -12.60
N GLY A 230 20.61 32.67 -12.99
CA GLY A 230 20.54 31.51 -12.10
C GLY A 230 19.20 30.77 -12.18
N GLN A 231 18.98 29.91 -11.17
CA GLN A 231 17.75 29.16 -11.01
C GLN A 231 16.62 30.03 -10.46
N HIS A 232 15.41 29.81 -10.99
CA HIS A 232 14.18 30.45 -10.55
C HIS A 232 13.03 29.45 -10.57
N THR A 233 12.01 29.67 -9.75
CA THR A 233 10.76 28.91 -9.80
C THR A 233 9.62 29.84 -10.20
N LEU A 234 8.91 29.51 -11.27
CA LEU A 234 7.72 30.24 -11.73
C LEU A 234 6.47 29.44 -11.38
N THR A 235 5.59 30.03 -10.58
CA THR A 235 4.40 29.34 -10.08
C THR A 235 3.13 30.02 -10.58
N LEU A 236 2.25 29.24 -11.22
CA LEU A 236 0.85 29.59 -11.44
C LEU A 236 0.02 29.09 -10.25
N THR A 237 -0.83 29.94 -9.71
CA THR A 237 -1.70 29.62 -8.57
C THR A 237 -3.09 30.19 -8.79
N ARG A 238 -4.13 29.43 -8.43
CA ARG A 238 -5.46 30.00 -8.20
C ARG A 238 -5.54 30.56 -6.79
N THR A 239 -5.46 31.88 -6.66
CA THR A 239 -5.74 32.56 -5.40
C THR A 239 -7.24 32.78 -5.22
N ALA A 240 -7.66 33.22 -4.03
CA ALA A 240 -9.06 33.58 -3.78
C ALA A 240 -9.58 34.76 -4.64
N ALA A 241 -8.67 35.51 -5.30
CA ALA A 241 -9.01 36.59 -6.22
C ALA A 241 -9.09 36.13 -7.69
N ASP A 242 -8.64 34.91 -7.97
CA ASP A 242 -8.62 34.33 -9.31
C ASP A 242 -9.91 33.54 -9.59
N SER A 243 -10.32 33.51 -10.84
CA SER A 243 -11.57 32.84 -11.24
C SER A 243 -11.42 31.34 -11.53
N GLY A 244 -10.20 30.83 -11.77
CA GLY A 244 -9.94 29.38 -11.94
C GLY A 244 -10.67 28.72 -13.12
N ASP A 245 -10.98 27.43 -12.96
CA ASP A 245 -11.77 26.59 -13.86
C ASP A 245 -11.17 26.47 -15.28
N VAL A 246 -9.89 26.08 -15.36
CA VAL A 246 -9.12 25.99 -16.61
C VAL A 246 -8.28 24.72 -16.67
N ASN A 247 -7.92 24.30 -17.88
CA ASN A 247 -6.96 23.22 -18.10
C ASN A 247 -5.64 23.80 -18.60
N LEU A 248 -4.52 23.32 -18.04
CA LEU A 248 -3.16 23.72 -18.43
C LEU A 248 -2.42 22.52 -19.01
N ASP A 249 -1.99 22.65 -20.26
CA ASP A 249 -1.31 21.59 -20.99
C ASP A 249 0.20 21.69 -20.84
N SER A 250 0.77 22.85 -21.17
CA SER A 250 2.22 23.03 -21.13
C SER A 250 2.60 24.48 -20.85
N VAL A 251 3.82 24.68 -20.35
CA VAL A 251 4.39 26.01 -20.11
C VAL A 251 5.76 26.11 -20.75
N ALA A 252 6.19 27.34 -21.02
CA ALA A 252 7.54 27.61 -21.51
C ALA A 252 8.04 28.96 -20.99
N LEU A 253 9.34 29.03 -20.72
CA LEU A 253 10.03 30.31 -20.58
C LEU A 253 10.78 30.57 -21.89
N VAL A 254 10.51 31.68 -22.54
CA VAL A 254 11.13 32.07 -23.81
C VAL A 254 11.74 33.47 -23.73
N ASN A 255 12.66 33.77 -24.66
CA ASN A 255 13.14 35.13 -24.85
C ASN A 255 11.98 36.05 -25.24
N GLN A 256 12.07 37.33 -24.90
CA GLN A 256 11.04 38.30 -25.28
C GLN A 256 10.86 38.33 -26.82
N GLY A 257 9.62 38.12 -27.28
CA GLY A 257 9.29 38.01 -28.71
C GLY A 257 9.62 36.66 -29.36
N GLY A 258 10.09 35.68 -28.59
CA GLY A 258 10.19 34.29 -29.01
C GLY A 258 8.80 33.66 -29.17
N GLY A 259 8.68 32.67 -30.06
CA GLY A 259 7.46 31.88 -30.20
C GLY A 259 7.41 30.74 -29.19
N PHE A 260 6.20 30.23 -28.93
CA PHE A 260 6.01 29.05 -28.10
C PHE A 260 6.79 27.86 -28.69
N PRO A 261 7.55 27.10 -27.89
CA PRO A 261 8.40 26.04 -28.41
C PRO A 261 7.63 24.86 -29.02
N ALA A 262 8.27 24.14 -29.93
CA ALA A 262 7.71 22.91 -30.50
C ALA A 262 7.96 21.71 -29.57
N THR A 263 7.15 20.65 -29.69
CA THR A 263 7.30 19.40 -28.91
C THR A 263 8.64 18.69 -29.11
N SER A 264 9.35 18.96 -30.21
CA SER A 264 10.73 18.47 -30.41
C SER A 264 11.75 19.08 -29.44
N THR A 265 11.36 20.12 -28.71
CA THR A 265 12.17 20.80 -27.69
C THR A 265 11.69 20.53 -26.27
N THR A 266 10.76 19.59 -26.07
CA THR A 266 10.22 19.27 -24.74
C THR A 266 11.35 18.97 -23.76
N ALA A 267 11.31 19.62 -22.61
CA ALA A 267 12.24 19.42 -21.52
C ALA A 267 12.10 17.99 -20.99
N ILE A 268 13.21 17.40 -20.59
CA ILE A 268 13.24 16.05 -20.03
C ILE A 268 14.09 16.04 -18.77
N THR A 269 13.87 15.05 -17.92
CA THR A 269 14.68 14.89 -16.71
C THR A 269 16.12 14.50 -17.09
N SER A 270 17.09 14.95 -16.27
CA SER A 270 18.49 14.59 -16.50
C SER A 270 18.76 13.18 -15.99
N CYS A 271 19.46 12.39 -16.80
CA CYS A 271 19.95 11.07 -16.47
C CYS A 271 21.38 11.14 -15.91
N GLY A 272 21.60 10.74 -14.66
CA GLY A 272 22.93 10.75 -14.06
C GLY A 272 23.86 9.69 -14.69
N TYR A 273 25.15 9.98 -14.76
CA TYR A 273 26.16 8.97 -15.08
C TYR A 273 26.16 7.85 -14.02
N GLY A 274 26.12 6.59 -14.46
CA GLY A 274 26.17 5.43 -13.59
C GLY A 274 24.84 5.02 -12.95
N VAL A 275 23.75 5.77 -13.17
CA VAL A 275 22.41 5.42 -12.68
C VAL A 275 21.52 4.91 -13.82
N ASN A 276 20.44 4.20 -13.46
CA ASN A 276 19.43 3.77 -14.41
C ASN A 276 18.35 4.84 -14.56
N CYS A 277 17.97 5.16 -15.80
CA CYS A 277 17.02 6.21 -16.10
C CYS A 277 15.88 5.66 -16.95
N GLU A 278 14.66 6.04 -16.59
CA GLU A 278 13.43 5.57 -17.23
C GLU A 278 13.27 6.19 -18.61
N ALA A 279 13.05 5.35 -19.63
CA ALA A 279 12.96 5.79 -21.01
C ALA A 279 11.67 6.57 -21.30
N GLU A 280 10.59 6.33 -20.54
CA GLU A 280 9.36 7.12 -20.64
C GLU A 280 9.52 8.57 -20.16
N ALA A 281 10.60 8.87 -19.43
CA ALA A 281 10.97 10.23 -19.05
C ALA A 281 11.87 10.92 -20.09
N ASP A 282 12.31 10.20 -21.13
CA ASP A 282 13.13 10.72 -22.21
C ASP A 282 12.29 11.38 -23.31
N ARG A 283 12.97 12.10 -24.22
CA ARG A 283 12.30 12.81 -25.31
C ARG A 283 11.95 11.82 -26.41
N ALA A 284 10.70 11.37 -26.42
CA ALA A 284 10.15 10.53 -27.48
C ALA A 284 9.87 11.33 -28.77
N SER A 285 9.95 10.65 -29.91
CA SER A 285 9.65 11.20 -31.24
C SER A 285 9.09 10.11 -32.16
N GLY A 286 8.38 10.54 -33.21
CA GLY A 286 7.74 9.63 -34.16
C GLY A 286 6.55 8.92 -33.50
N THR A 287 6.55 7.58 -33.55
CA THR A 287 5.46 6.75 -33.01
C THR A 287 5.71 6.23 -31.59
N ALA A 288 6.82 6.61 -30.96
CA ALA A 288 7.12 6.17 -29.60
C ALA A 288 6.07 6.73 -28.64
N ALA A 289 5.49 5.87 -27.82
CA ALA A 289 4.47 6.22 -26.85
C ALA A 289 4.69 5.42 -25.56
N VAL A 290 4.31 5.99 -24.42
CA VAL A 290 4.37 5.30 -23.13
C VAL A 290 3.29 4.24 -23.09
N ALA A 291 3.64 3.04 -22.62
CA ALA A 291 2.69 1.96 -22.36
C ALA A 291 3.03 1.23 -21.05
N THR A 292 2.08 0.41 -20.60
CA THR A 292 2.10 -0.31 -19.32
C THR A 292 1.55 -1.73 -19.44
N ASP A 293 1.29 -2.20 -20.66
CA ASP A 293 0.58 -3.46 -20.97
C ASP A 293 1.47 -4.71 -20.91
N HIS A 294 2.70 -4.57 -20.43
CA HIS A 294 3.62 -5.68 -20.13
C HIS A 294 4.14 -5.55 -18.71
N THR A 295 4.56 -6.65 -18.10
CA THR A 295 5.06 -6.68 -16.72
C THR A 295 6.58 -6.60 -16.68
N GLY A 296 7.14 -6.21 -15.52
CA GLY A 296 8.58 -6.22 -15.29
C GLY A 296 9.35 -5.01 -15.84
N TYR A 297 8.66 -3.93 -16.24
CA TYR A 297 9.27 -2.62 -16.47
C TYR A 297 9.55 -1.88 -15.14
N SER A 298 10.45 -0.89 -15.15
CA SER A 298 10.68 0.03 -14.03
C SER A 298 10.00 1.38 -14.25
N GLY A 299 9.94 2.21 -13.22
CA GLY A 299 9.30 3.51 -13.33
C GLY A 299 7.78 3.42 -13.48
N SER A 300 7.24 4.25 -14.36
CA SER A 300 5.79 4.45 -14.58
C SER A 300 5.27 3.79 -15.85
N GLY A 301 6.17 3.28 -16.69
CA GLY A 301 5.83 2.59 -17.92
C GLY A 301 7.10 2.22 -18.70
N PHE A 302 6.94 2.11 -20.01
CA PHE A 302 8.06 1.96 -20.95
C PHE A 302 7.68 2.62 -22.28
N LEU A 303 8.66 2.96 -23.12
CA LEU A 303 8.37 3.39 -24.49
C LEU A 303 8.09 2.18 -25.37
N ALA A 304 6.85 2.05 -25.82
CA ALA A 304 6.38 0.91 -26.60
C ALA A 304 6.61 1.09 -28.10
N GLU A 305 6.85 -0.04 -28.77
CA GLU A 305 6.71 -0.19 -30.21
C GLU A 305 7.46 0.86 -31.01
N LEU A 306 8.74 1.08 -30.66
CA LEU A 306 9.63 1.92 -31.45
C LEU A 306 9.75 1.28 -32.84
N ASN A 307 9.12 1.91 -33.82
CA ASN A 307 8.99 1.48 -35.20
C ASN A 307 9.72 2.46 -36.15
N GLN A 308 9.64 2.23 -37.46
CA GLN A 308 10.29 3.11 -38.44
C GLN A 308 9.91 4.59 -38.21
N GLY A 309 10.91 5.44 -38.05
CA GLY A 309 10.77 6.87 -37.79
C GLY A 309 10.60 7.23 -36.31
N ALA A 310 10.48 6.25 -35.42
CA ALA A 310 10.50 6.48 -33.97
C ALA A 310 11.94 6.72 -33.48
N GLY A 311 12.05 7.45 -32.38
CA GLY A 311 13.30 7.65 -31.69
C GLY A 311 13.11 8.22 -30.31
N VAL A 312 14.14 8.11 -29.49
CA VAL A 312 14.21 8.62 -28.13
C VAL A 312 15.53 9.33 -27.93
N SER A 313 15.53 10.44 -27.20
CA SER A 313 16.75 11.16 -26.82
C SER A 313 16.82 11.32 -25.31
N THR A 314 17.91 10.83 -24.72
CA THR A 314 18.20 10.96 -23.28
C THR A 314 19.25 12.02 -23.04
N HIS A 315 19.11 12.76 -21.94
CA HIS A 315 20.05 13.80 -21.54
C HIS A 315 20.91 13.32 -20.36
N VAL A 316 22.16 12.94 -20.64
CA VAL A 316 23.08 12.39 -19.64
C VAL A 316 23.92 13.49 -19.02
N VAL A 317 24.01 13.52 -17.68
CA VAL A 317 24.78 14.50 -16.91
C VAL A 317 25.83 13.83 -16.03
N GLY A 318 26.84 14.61 -15.61
CA GLY A 318 27.87 14.12 -14.69
C GLY A 318 28.89 13.15 -15.31
N VAL A 319 29.03 13.13 -16.64
CA VAL A 319 30.07 12.32 -17.31
C VAL A 319 31.46 12.79 -16.84
N PRO A 320 32.30 11.89 -16.30
CA PRO A 320 33.47 12.31 -15.53
C PRO A 320 34.61 12.91 -16.39
N ALA A 321 34.76 12.46 -17.63
CA ALA A 321 35.80 12.91 -18.55
C ALA A 321 35.39 12.68 -20.01
N ASP A 322 36.06 13.36 -20.94
CA ASP A 322 36.00 13.01 -22.36
C ASP A 322 36.46 11.55 -22.56
N GLY A 323 35.66 10.73 -23.26
CA GLY A 323 36.03 9.34 -23.46
C GLY A 323 34.97 8.48 -24.12
N THR A 324 35.26 7.18 -24.21
CA THR A 324 34.33 6.16 -24.65
C THR A 324 33.70 5.48 -23.43
N TYR A 325 32.39 5.33 -23.48
CA TYR A 325 31.55 4.76 -22.42
C TYR A 325 30.64 3.69 -23.03
N ALA A 326 29.94 2.94 -22.18
CA ALA A 326 28.90 2.01 -22.61
C ALA A 326 27.52 2.62 -22.35
N LEU A 327 26.72 2.75 -23.41
CA LEU A 327 25.27 2.93 -23.28
C LEU A 327 24.66 1.56 -23.07
N GLN A 328 23.96 1.38 -21.95
CA GLN A 328 23.17 0.19 -21.64
C GLN A 328 21.71 0.50 -21.92
N VAL A 329 21.03 -0.41 -22.60
CA VAL A 329 19.65 -0.24 -23.07
C VAL A 329 18.87 -1.46 -22.63
N ARG A 330 17.90 -1.28 -21.73
CA ARG A 330 16.99 -2.35 -21.28
C ARG A 330 15.76 -2.38 -22.17
N TYR A 331 15.49 -3.52 -22.81
CA TYR A 331 14.51 -3.64 -23.88
C TYR A 331 13.80 -5.00 -23.89
N ALA A 332 12.65 -5.04 -24.58
CA ALA A 332 11.97 -6.27 -24.99
C ALA A 332 11.68 -6.19 -26.51
N ASN A 333 11.77 -7.31 -27.23
CA ASN A 333 11.61 -7.32 -28.69
C ASN A 333 11.20 -8.69 -29.24
N ALA A 334 10.19 -9.31 -28.63
CA ALA A 334 9.70 -10.65 -28.97
C ALA A 334 9.17 -10.73 -30.43
N THR A 335 8.05 -11.43 -30.68
CA THR A 335 7.46 -11.40 -32.02
C THR A 335 6.89 -10.00 -32.28
N GLY A 336 7.53 -9.24 -33.16
CA GLY A 336 7.13 -7.89 -33.55
C GLY A 336 5.75 -7.86 -34.24
N ARG A 337 5.17 -6.67 -34.38
CA ARG A 337 3.90 -6.48 -35.13
C ARG A 337 4.03 -6.83 -36.62
N ASP A 338 5.26 -6.86 -37.13
CA ASP A 338 5.62 -7.39 -38.45
C ASP A 338 5.59 -8.93 -38.54
N GLY A 339 5.28 -9.62 -37.42
CA GLY A 339 5.22 -11.07 -37.31
C GLY A 339 6.58 -11.76 -37.22
N GLN A 340 7.69 -11.03 -37.05
CA GLN A 340 9.04 -11.60 -37.04
C GLN A 340 9.57 -11.77 -35.60
N TYR A 341 10.11 -12.95 -35.31
CA TYR A 341 10.82 -13.29 -34.07
C TYR A 341 12.32 -13.42 -34.37
N GLN A 342 13.05 -12.30 -34.29
CA GLN A 342 14.45 -12.22 -34.73
C GLN A 342 15.22 -11.12 -33.98
N THR A 343 16.55 -11.16 -34.07
CA THR A 343 17.41 -10.07 -33.56
C THR A 343 17.08 -8.78 -34.29
N ARG A 344 16.90 -7.70 -33.53
CA ARG A 344 16.62 -6.35 -34.03
C ARG A 344 17.86 -5.47 -33.94
N THR A 345 17.81 -4.32 -34.59
CA THR A 345 18.85 -3.29 -34.48
C THR A 345 18.25 -1.90 -34.30
N ALA A 346 18.96 -1.02 -33.62
CA ALA A 346 18.65 0.40 -33.53
C ALA A 346 19.91 1.22 -33.84
N THR A 347 19.73 2.47 -34.25
CA THR A 347 20.86 3.41 -34.38
C THR A 347 21.05 4.18 -33.08
N VAL A 348 22.30 4.41 -32.68
CA VAL A 348 22.65 5.21 -31.51
C VAL A 348 23.58 6.33 -31.95
N SER A 349 23.15 7.57 -31.77
CA SER A 349 23.90 8.77 -32.15
C SER A 349 24.34 9.55 -30.91
N SER A 350 25.64 9.80 -30.80
CA SER A 350 26.26 10.60 -29.73
C SER A 350 27.54 11.26 -30.23
N GLY A 351 27.82 12.49 -29.81
CA GLY A 351 29.06 13.18 -30.14
C GLY A 351 29.38 13.26 -31.65
N GLY A 352 28.35 13.36 -32.50
CA GLY A 352 28.48 13.37 -33.96
C GLY A 352 28.80 12.03 -34.61
N THR A 353 28.78 10.92 -33.85
CA THR A 353 28.99 9.56 -34.36
C THR A 353 27.70 8.75 -34.24
N THR A 354 27.37 7.95 -35.26
CA THR A 354 26.27 6.98 -35.23
C THR A 354 26.81 5.55 -35.21
N ARG A 355 26.26 4.71 -34.34
CA ARG A 355 26.58 3.28 -34.17
C ARG A 355 25.31 2.44 -34.32
N THR A 356 25.48 1.14 -34.58
CA THR A 356 24.38 0.18 -34.58
C THR A 356 24.37 -0.56 -33.25
N LEU A 357 23.24 -0.52 -32.55
CA LEU A 357 22.94 -1.34 -31.37
C LEU A 357 22.27 -2.63 -31.86
N SER A 358 22.80 -3.78 -31.44
CA SER A 358 22.20 -5.09 -31.72
C SER A 358 21.39 -5.56 -30.52
N LEU A 359 20.17 -6.02 -30.78
CA LEU A 359 19.14 -6.35 -29.79
C LEU A 359 18.70 -7.80 -30.03
N PRO A 360 19.38 -8.80 -29.44
CA PRO A 360 18.94 -10.19 -29.46
C PRO A 360 17.46 -10.36 -29.07
N VAL A 361 16.78 -11.34 -29.65
CA VAL A 361 15.35 -11.57 -29.40
C VAL A 361 15.07 -11.97 -27.95
N THR A 362 14.05 -11.38 -27.33
CA THR A 362 13.53 -11.78 -26.01
C THR A 362 12.48 -12.88 -26.12
N ALA A 363 12.31 -13.68 -25.07
CA ALA A 363 11.39 -14.83 -25.08
C ALA A 363 9.93 -14.40 -25.31
N ASP A 364 9.52 -13.32 -24.65
CA ASP A 364 8.23 -12.66 -24.80
C ASP A 364 8.36 -11.16 -24.46
N TRP A 365 7.24 -10.43 -24.49
CA TRP A 365 7.19 -8.99 -24.21
C TRP A 365 7.27 -8.63 -22.71
N ASN A 366 7.09 -9.60 -21.82
CA ASN A 366 7.30 -9.45 -20.36
C ASN A 366 8.75 -9.77 -19.95
N THR A 367 9.53 -10.32 -20.88
CA THR A 367 10.93 -10.69 -20.67
C THR A 367 11.83 -9.58 -21.18
N TRP A 368 12.49 -8.91 -20.24
CA TRP A 368 13.39 -7.81 -20.54
C TRP A 368 14.85 -8.27 -20.58
N SER A 369 15.62 -7.71 -21.51
CA SER A 369 17.07 -7.94 -21.66
C SER A 369 17.81 -6.62 -21.71
N THR A 370 19.13 -6.65 -21.55
CA THR A 370 19.97 -5.46 -21.67
C THR A 370 21.00 -5.65 -22.78
N ALA A 371 21.07 -4.69 -23.69
CA ALA A 371 22.09 -4.62 -24.72
C ALA A 371 23.00 -3.41 -24.48
N SER A 372 24.23 -3.50 -24.99
CA SER A 372 25.25 -2.47 -24.80
C SER A 372 25.84 -2.02 -26.12
N VAL A 373 26.13 -0.72 -26.24
CA VAL A 373 26.85 -0.15 -27.39
C VAL A 373 27.82 0.94 -26.92
N PRO A 374 29.04 1.01 -27.49
CA PRO A 374 29.98 2.06 -27.14
C PRO A 374 29.53 3.43 -27.67
N VAL A 375 29.60 4.44 -26.82
CA VAL A 375 29.30 5.86 -27.12
C VAL A 375 30.49 6.75 -26.77
N THR A 376 30.71 7.81 -27.53
CA THR A 376 31.78 8.79 -27.26
C THR A 376 31.16 10.05 -26.69
N LEU A 377 31.54 10.40 -25.45
CA LEU A 377 30.94 11.49 -24.68
C LEU A 377 32.00 12.49 -24.25
N LYS A 378 31.57 13.73 -24.02
CA LYS A 378 32.33 14.80 -23.39
C LYS A 378 32.13 14.81 -21.89
N ALA A 379 33.09 15.36 -21.14
CA ALA A 379 32.89 15.63 -19.73
C ALA A 379 31.66 16.53 -19.50
N GLY A 380 30.86 16.24 -18.48
CA GLY A 380 29.64 16.98 -18.16
C GLY A 380 28.39 16.40 -18.83
N ALA A 381 27.64 17.24 -19.55
CA ALA A 381 26.34 16.91 -20.12
C ALA A 381 26.43 16.50 -21.60
N ASN A 382 25.65 15.50 -22.01
CA ASN A 382 25.61 14.97 -23.37
C ASN A 382 24.20 14.49 -23.72
N ASP A 383 23.79 14.67 -24.97
CA ASP A 383 22.58 14.02 -25.51
C ASP A 383 22.96 12.74 -26.25
N ILE A 384 22.17 11.69 -26.05
CA ILE A 384 22.28 10.42 -26.77
C ILE A 384 20.92 10.10 -27.38
N ALA A 385 20.90 9.90 -28.71
CA ALA A 385 19.68 9.58 -29.43
C ALA A 385 19.69 8.12 -29.89
N ILE A 386 18.61 7.38 -29.61
CA ILE A 386 18.34 6.04 -30.14
C ILE A 386 17.25 6.20 -31.21
N GLY A 387 17.49 5.71 -32.42
CA GLY A 387 16.58 5.91 -33.56
C GLY A 387 16.35 4.67 -34.40
N CYS A 388 15.18 4.60 -35.01
CA CYS A 388 14.69 3.48 -35.83
C CYS A 388 14.52 3.92 -37.30
N PRO A 389 15.59 3.97 -38.11
CA PRO A 389 15.56 4.62 -39.41
C PRO A 389 14.80 3.84 -40.49
N ASP A 390 14.77 2.51 -40.42
CA ASP A 390 14.15 1.64 -41.44
C ASP A 390 13.18 0.62 -40.81
N ALA A 391 12.29 0.03 -41.61
CA ALA A 391 11.24 -0.88 -41.14
C ALA A 391 11.75 -2.24 -40.63
N ALA A 392 12.96 -2.65 -41.04
CA ALA A 392 13.59 -3.90 -40.59
C ALA A 392 14.35 -3.69 -39.26
N SER A 393 14.76 -2.46 -38.98
CA SER A 393 15.29 -1.98 -37.71
C SER A 393 14.16 -1.76 -36.68
N CYS A 394 14.46 -1.99 -35.40
CA CYS A 394 13.56 -1.87 -34.26
C CYS A 394 12.38 -2.89 -34.20
N HIS A 395 11.16 -2.49 -33.80
CA HIS A 395 10.13 -3.33 -33.14
C HIS A 395 10.53 -3.71 -31.72
N ILE A 396 10.86 -2.69 -30.92
CA ILE A 396 11.32 -2.86 -29.55
C ILE A 396 10.49 -2.02 -28.59
N ASN A 397 10.34 -2.53 -27.38
CA ASN A 397 9.96 -1.76 -26.21
C ASN A 397 11.24 -1.38 -25.48
N LEU A 398 11.34 -0.12 -25.07
CA LEU A 398 12.47 0.42 -24.35
C LEU A 398 12.03 0.82 -22.96
N ASP A 399 12.67 0.22 -21.96
CA ASP A 399 12.36 0.47 -20.55
C ASP A 399 13.33 1.46 -19.95
N THR A 400 14.63 1.16 -19.94
CA THR A 400 15.62 2.07 -19.35
C THR A 400 16.85 2.27 -20.19
N VAL A 401 17.51 3.40 -19.96
CA VAL A 401 18.82 3.73 -20.49
C VAL A 401 19.77 4.08 -19.34
N SER A 402 21.04 3.72 -19.48
CA SER A 402 22.10 4.18 -18.57
C SER A 402 23.43 4.29 -19.27
N VAL A 403 24.28 5.19 -18.78
CA VAL A 403 25.67 5.33 -19.24
C VAL A 403 26.61 4.88 -18.15
N THR A 404 27.50 3.95 -18.49
CA THR A 404 28.46 3.33 -17.58
C THR A 404 29.86 3.38 -18.16
N ALA A 405 30.89 3.09 -17.34
CA ALA A 405 32.21 2.80 -17.88
C ALA A 405 32.15 1.58 -18.80
N SER A 406 33.00 1.51 -19.84
CA SER A 406 32.85 0.53 -20.93
C SER A 406 32.78 -0.95 -20.54
N ASN A 407 33.30 -1.33 -19.36
CA ASN A 407 33.31 -2.71 -18.87
C ASN A 407 32.49 -2.91 -17.59
N SER A 408 31.70 -1.90 -17.20
CA SER A 408 30.82 -2.01 -16.04
C SER A 408 29.52 -2.71 -16.42
N PRO A 409 28.93 -3.50 -15.51
CA PRO A 409 27.59 -4.04 -15.72
C PRO A 409 26.57 -2.90 -15.79
N ALA A 410 25.42 -3.17 -16.39
CA ALA A 410 24.29 -2.25 -16.30
C ALA A 410 23.85 -2.12 -14.84
N PRO A 411 23.49 -0.91 -14.37
CA PRO A 411 22.90 -0.72 -13.06
C PRO A 411 21.60 -1.53 -12.95
N GLN A 412 21.23 -1.92 -11.72
CA GLN A 412 19.96 -2.59 -11.51
C GLN A 412 18.80 -1.62 -11.83
N PRO A 413 17.74 -2.09 -12.49
CA PRO A 413 16.55 -1.28 -12.71
C PRO A 413 15.76 -1.06 -11.42
N HIS A 414 15.10 0.09 -11.32
CA HIS A 414 14.29 0.49 -10.17
C HIS A 414 12.91 -0.18 -10.21
N LEU A 415 12.91 -1.50 -10.06
CA LEU A 415 11.71 -2.35 -10.17
C LEU A 415 10.94 -2.37 -8.85
N ALA A 416 9.70 -1.89 -8.89
CA ALA A 416 8.78 -1.91 -7.75
C ALA A 416 8.44 -3.35 -7.32
N LEU A 417 8.26 -3.54 -6.02
CA LEU A 417 7.88 -4.80 -5.39
C LEU A 417 6.56 -4.66 -4.65
N GLY A 418 5.56 -5.45 -5.06
CA GLY A 418 4.20 -5.27 -4.59
C GLY A 418 3.60 -3.96 -5.11
N GLY A 419 2.44 -3.60 -4.57
CA GLY A 419 1.76 -2.37 -4.93
C GLY A 419 0.42 -2.26 -4.25
N TYR A 420 -0.18 -1.08 -4.28
CA TYR A 420 -1.51 -0.82 -3.76
C TYR A 420 -2.43 -0.33 -4.89
N ARG A 421 -3.74 -0.45 -4.72
CA ARG A 421 -4.71 0.05 -5.70
C ARG A 421 -5.96 0.56 -4.99
N ARG A 422 -6.64 1.51 -5.62
CA ARG A 422 -8.04 1.79 -5.31
C ARG A 422 -8.90 0.57 -5.64
N SER A 423 -9.26 -0.21 -4.62
CA SER A 423 -10.11 -1.40 -4.72
C SER A 423 -9.68 -2.44 -5.79
N LEU A 424 -10.39 -3.56 -5.83
CA LEU A 424 -10.34 -4.58 -6.87
C LEU A 424 -11.73 -4.74 -7.51
N ASP A 425 -12.50 -3.65 -7.55
CA ASP A 425 -13.87 -3.64 -8.11
C ASP A 425 -13.89 -4.14 -9.54
N GLY A 426 -14.74 -5.13 -9.80
CA GLY A 426 -14.87 -5.73 -11.13
C GLY A 426 -13.64 -6.52 -11.61
N VAL A 427 -12.59 -6.68 -10.80
CA VAL A 427 -11.46 -7.56 -11.14
C VAL A 427 -11.96 -9.00 -11.23
N ASN A 428 -11.68 -9.63 -12.36
CA ASN A 428 -11.97 -11.04 -12.61
C ASN A 428 -10.71 -11.91 -12.69
N GLY A 429 -9.51 -11.30 -12.66
CA GLY A 429 -8.21 -11.96 -12.74
C GLY A 429 -7.93 -12.78 -14.01
N ASP A 430 -8.87 -12.88 -14.95
CA ASP A 430 -8.73 -13.65 -16.19
C ASP A 430 -7.92 -12.88 -17.25
N ASN A 431 -7.81 -11.57 -17.11
CA ASN A 431 -7.09 -10.66 -18.01
C ASN A 431 -5.69 -10.25 -17.48
N GLY A 432 -5.12 -11.05 -16.56
CA GLY A 432 -3.83 -10.75 -15.92
C GLY A 432 -3.97 -10.07 -14.55
N ALA A 433 -2.82 -9.77 -13.93
CA ALA A 433 -2.78 -9.12 -12.63
C ALA A 433 -3.33 -7.68 -12.71
N PRO A 434 -4.08 -7.21 -11.69
CA PRO A 434 -4.52 -5.83 -11.65
C PRO A 434 -3.32 -4.89 -11.62
N ALA A 435 -3.39 -3.78 -12.38
CA ALA A 435 -2.39 -2.72 -12.27
C ALA A 435 -2.42 -2.12 -10.87
N THR A 436 -1.24 -1.87 -10.30
CA THR A 436 -1.08 -1.31 -8.96
C THR A 436 -0.14 -0.11 -9.01
N THR A 437 -0.27 0.78 -8.02
CA THR A 437 0.69 1.83 -7.76
C THR A 437 1.83 1.28 -6.88
N PRO A 438 3.10 1.55 -7.23
CA PRO A 438 4.25 1.20 -6.39
C PRO A 438 4.17 1.78 -4.97
N GLY A 439 4.72 1.03 -4.00
CA GLY A 439 4.91 1.48 -2.62
C GLY A 439 6.38 1.64 -2.26
N LEU A 440 6.74 1.32 -1.01
CA LEU A 440 8.07 1.53 -0.44
C LEU A 440 9.18 0.66 -1.08
N LEU A 441 8.86 -0.56 -1.48
CA LEU A 441 9.85 -1.59 -1.75
C LEU A 441 10.23 -1.67 -3.22
N TYR A 442 11.53 -1.65 -3.49
CA TYR A 442 12.13 -1.78 -4.81
C TYR A 442 13.30 -2.77 -4.78
N LYS A 443 13.53 -3.45 -5.90
CA LYS A 443 14.56 -4.49 -6.01
C LYS A 443 16.00 -3.94 -5.88
N ASP A 444 16.24 -2.70 -6.26
CA ASP A 444 17.52 -2.01 -6.08
C ASP A 444 17.65 -1.33 -4.70
N GLY A 445 16.63 -1.46 -3.84
CA GLY A 445 16.78 -1.27 -2.41
C GLY A 445 16.73 0.17 -1.89
N TRP A 446 16.16 1.10 -2.64
CA TRP A 446 15.97 2.48 -2.21
C TRP A 446 14.58 3.02 -2.58
N TYR A 447 14.18 4.12 -1.95
CA TYR A 447 12.92 4.81 -2.26
C TYR A 447 12.97 6.26 -1.76
N LEU A 448 12.30 7.19 -2.46
CA LEU A 448 12.05 8.55 -1.97
C LEU A 448 10.57 8.70 -1.60
N LEU A 449 10.28 8.93 -0.32
CA LEU A 449 8.99 9.43 0.11
C LEU A 449 9.02 10.97 0.07
N ASP A 450 8.36 11.58 -0.92
CA ASP A 450 8.18 13.04 -0.98
C ASP A 450 7.01 13.47 -0.08
N ASP A 451 7.32 14.21 0.99
CA ASP A 451 6.39 14.71 2.01
C ASP A 451 6.18 16.23 1.90
N THR A 452 6.60 16.82 0.78
CA THR A 452 6.61 18.28 0.54
C THR A 452 5.20 18.85 0.59
N ALA A 453 4.22 18.13 0.01
CA ALA A 453 2.83 18.57 -0.11
C ALA A 453 1.96 18.21 1.11
N SER A 454 2.42 17.33 2.00
CA SER A 454 1.61 16.87 3.13
C SER A 454 1.31 18.00 4.11
N ALA A 455 0.07 18.06 4.61
CA ALA A 455 -0.32 19.00 5.64
C ALA A 455 0.42 18.73 6.96
N LEU A 456 0.55 19.76 7.80
CA LEU A 456 1.04 19.60 9.17
C LEU A 456 -0.03 18.93 10.03
N TYR A 457 0.39 18.08 10.96
CA TYR A 457 -0.51 17.34 11.82
C TYR A 457 -0.03 17.35 13.27
N ASP A 458 -0.89 17.82 14.17
CA ASP A 458 -0.66 17.76 15.61
C ASP A 458 -1.26 16.45 16.15
N THR A 459 -0.39 15.52 16.56
CA THR A 459 -0.79 14.20 17.07
C THR A 459 -1.46 14.27 18.46
N ALA A 460 -1.30 15.36 19.21
CA ALA A 460 -1.93 15.51 20.52
C ALA A 460 -3.36 16.06 20.41
N THR A 461 -3.61 16.95 19.44
CA THR A 461 -4.95 17.54 19.23
C THR A 461 -5.68 16.97 18.03
N HIS A 462 -5.07 16.07 17.27
CA HIS A 462 -5.54 15.52 15.99
C HIS A 462 -5.86 16.60 14.95
N LYS A 463 -5.18 17.74 15.02
CA LYS A 463 -5.48 18.90 14.18
C LYS A 463 -4.62 18.89 12.93
N VAL A 464 -5.28 18.94 11.76
CA VAL A 464 -4.64 19.21 10.48
C VAL A 464 -4.49 20.71 10.28
N THR A 465 -3.32 21.16 9.85
CA THR A 465 -3.07 22.54 9.45
C THR A 465 -2.29 22.57 8.16
N GLN A 466 -2.70 23.43 7.22
CA GLN A 466 -1.98 23.58 5.96
C GLN A 466 -0.56 24.07 6.21
N ARG A 467 0.40 23.52 5.45
CA ARG A 467 1.77 24.03 5.49
C ARG A 467 1.74 25.52 5.14
N PRO A 468 2.50 26.37 5.87
CA PRO A 468 2.56 27.79 5.55
C PRO A 468 2.99 28.02 4.10
N ALA A 469 2.27 28.88 3.38
CA ALA A 469 2.65 29.28 2.03
C ALA A 469 4.08 29.86 2.07
N ARG A 470 4.95 29.35 1.19
CA ARG A 470 6.33 29.85 1.01
C ARG A 470 6.40 30.96 -0.02
N GLY A 471 5.26 31.56 -0.36
CA GLY A 471 5.12 32.54 -1.44
C GLY A 471 5.30 31.97 -2.84
N GLY A 472 5.80 30.74 -3.02
CA GLY A 472 6.32 30.22 -4.30
C GLY A 472 7.84 30.01 -4.29
N ALA A 473 8.51 30.30 -3.18
CA ALA A 473 9.93 29.97 -2.99
C ALA A 473 10.13 28.44 -2.93
N PRO A 474 11.11 27.87 -3.66
CA PRO A 474 11.38 26.44 -3.64
C PRO A 474 11.55 25.84 -2.25
N TYR A 475 10.80 24.76 -2.04
CA TYR A 475 10.78 23.97 -0.82
C TYR A 475 10.65 22.49 -1.18
N GLN A 476 11.42 21.65 -0.50
CA GLN A 476 11.36 20.20 -0.60
C GLN A 476 11.51 19.60 0.79
N ASP A 477 10.76 18.55 1.07
CA ASP A 477 10.81 17.82 2.33
C ASP A 477 10.51 16.35 2.05
N GLY A 478 11.53 15.49 2.08
CA GLY A 478 11.36 14.09 1.75
C GLY A 478 12.28 13.18 2.54
N TYR A 479 12.06 11.88 2.42
CA TYR A 479 12.74 10.84 3.16
C TYR A 479 13.33 9.82 2.20
N VAL A 480 14.66 9.76 2.14
CA VAL A 480 15.40 8.82 1.31
C VAL A 480 15.66 7.57 2.12
N PHE A 481 15.00 6.50 1.69
CA PHE A 481 15.23 5.14 2.15
C PHE A 481 16.33 4.50 1.31
N GLY A 482 17.32 3.89 1.96
CA GLY A 482 18.38 3.10 1.32
C GLY A 482 18.65 1.86 2.16
N TYR A 483 17.84 0.83 1.95
CA TYR A 483 17.80 -0.40 2.75
C TYR A 483 18.41 -1.61 2.03
N GLY A 484 18.72 -1.52 0.74
CA GLY A 484 19.24 -2.64 -0.03
C GLY A 484 18.21 -3.77 -0.07
N HIS A 485 18.62 -4.97 0.34
CA HIS A 485 17.72 -6.12 0.47
C HIS A 485 17.15 -6.31 1.89
N ASP A 486 17.40 -5.38 2.82
CA ASP A 486 16.80 -5.42 4.17
C ASP A 486 15.39 -4.80 4.17
N TYR A 487 14.48 -5.45 3.43
CA TYR A 487 13.10 -4.97 3.26
C TYR A 487 12.32 -4.90 4.57
N GLN A 488 12.61 -5.76 5.55
CA GLN A 488 11.99 -5.70 6.87
C GLN A 488 12.43 -4.45 7.64
N ARG A 489 13.70 -4.05 7.50
CA ARG A 489 14.17 -2.78 8.05
C ARG A 489 13.49 -1.59 7.40
N ALA A 490 13.28 -1.63 6.08
CA ALA A 490 12.54 -0.57 5.37
C ALA A 490 11.14 -0.38 5.96
N LEU A 491 10.39 -1.48 6.16
CA LEU A 491 9.06 -1.45 6.78
C LEU A 491 9.09 -0.97 8.24
N THR A 492 10.14 -1.34 8.99
CA THR A 492 10.33 -0.87 10.37
C THR A 492 10.57 0.64 10.41
N ASP A 493 11.42 1.16 9.52
CA ASP A 493 11.66 2.60 9.41
C ASP A 493 10.40 3.33 8.95
N LEU A 494 9.63 2.77 8.01
CA LEU A 494 8.35 3.34 7.58
C LEU A 494 7.36 3.40 8.75
N ALA A 495 7.15 2.30 9.47
CA ALA A 495 6.25 2.28 10.63
C ALA A 495 6.69 3.25 11.73
N THR A 496 7.99 3.36 11.99
CA THR A 496 8.54 4.33 12.94
C THR A 496 8.31 5.76 12.46
N LEU A 497 8.46 6.03 11.16
CA LEU A 497 8.29 7.36 10.58
C LEU A 497 6.82 7.79 10.53
N THR A 498 5.93 6.92 10.08
CA THR A 498 4.56 7.28 9.69
C THR A 498 3.50 6.91 10.72
N GLY A 499 3.90 6.17 11.75
CA GLY A 499 2.99 5.44 12.64
C GLY A 499 2.83 4.00 12.14
N PRO A 500 2.82 3.01 13.05
CA PRO A 500 2.64 1.61 12.68
C PRO A 500 1.19 1.31 12.28
N PRO A 501 0.91 0.14 11.67
CA PRO A 501 -0.45 -0.35 11.58
C PRO A 501 -1.06 -0.56 12.97
N GLU A 502 -2.32 -0.19 13.16
CA GLU A 502 -2.99 -0.33 14.46
C GLU A 502 -3.15 -1.81 14.84
N LEU A 503 -2.98 -2.12 16.13
CA LEU A 503 -3.28 -3.45 16.64
C LEU A 503 -4.77 -3.52 16.94
N LEU A 504 -5.55 -4.19 16.10
CA LEU A 504 -7.00 -4.28 16.29
C LEU A 504 -7.35 -5.08 17.56
N PRO A 505 -8.57 -4.94 18.10
CA PRO A 505 -9.07 -5.85 19.12
C PRO A 505 -8.96 -7.32 18.69
N GLN A 506 -8.72 -8.23 19.63
CA GLN A 506 -8.44 -9.64 19.30
C GLN A 506 -9.58 -10.32 18.50
N TRP A 507 -10.84 -9.97 18.78
CA TRP A 507 -12.01 -10.49 18.07
C TRP A 507 -12.05 -10.11 16.58
N ALA A 508 -11.40 -9.00 16.18
CA ALA A 508 -11.36 -8.57 14.78
C ALA A 508 -10.60 -9.56 13.90
N TYR A 509 -9.73 -10.38 14.49
CA TYR A 509 -9.01 -11.46 13.80
C TYR A 509 -9.79 -12.78 13.76
N GLY A 510 -10.99 -12.85 14.32
CA GLY A 510 -11.89 -14.01 14.25
C GLY A 510 -12.61 -14.15 12.90
N VAL A 511 -13.79 -14.76 12.91
CA VAL A 511 -14.63 -14.95 11.71
C VAL A 511 -15.73 -13.89 11.62
N TRP A 512 -15.86 -13.27 10.45
CA TRP A 512 -16.88 -12.26 10.18
C TRP A 512 -17.90 -12.78 9.19
N TYR A 513 -19.16 -12.45 9.40
CA TYR A 513 -20.25 -12.73 8.46
C TYR A 513 -20.94 -11.44 8.03
N SER A 514 -21.04 -11.28 6.72
CA SER A 514 -21.64 -10.16 6.00
C SER A 514 -22.35 -10.69 4.76
N GLU A 515 -23.39 -9.99 4.31
CA GLU A 515 -24.05 -10.27 3.03
C GLU A 515 -24.86 -9.04 2.64
N TYR A 516 -24.72 -8.58 1.39
CA TYR A 516 -25.61 -7.58 0.85
C TYR A 516 -26.95 -8.25 0.54
N ILE A 517 -27.83 -8.30 1.55
CA ILE A 517 -29.19 -8.85 1.55
C ILE A 517 -30.00 -8.08 2.62
N ASP A 518 -31.31 -7.95 2.41
CA ASP A 518 -32.29 -7.31 3.30
C ASP A 518 -32.53 -8.06 4.63
N ARG A 519 -31.48 -8.31 5.41
CA ARG A 519 -31.56 -9.02 6.69
C ARG A 519 -32.32 -8.20 7.73
N THR A 520 -33.13 -8.88 8.53
CA THR A 520 -33.85 -8.33 9.69
C THR A 520 -33.21 -8.78 11.01
N ALA A 521 -33.55 -8.13 12.13
CA ALA A 521 -33.16 -8.62 13.46
C ALA A 521 -33.56 -10.09 13.66
N ALA A 522 -34.76 -10.46 13.20
CA ALA A 522 -35.26 -11.83 13.32
C ALA A 522 -34.46 -12.85 12.49
N ASP A 523 -33.92 -12.47 11.34
CA ASP A 523 -33.03 -13.34 10.54
C ASP A 523 -31.76 -13.67 11.32
N TYR A 524 -31.13 -12.67 11.90
CA TYR A 524 -29.92 -12.83 12.70
C TYR A 524 -30.18 -13.67 13.95
N GLU A 525 -31.24 -13.35 14.69
CA GLU A 525 -31.58 -13.97 15.97
C GLU A 525 -32.07 -15.41 15.86
N ASN A 526 -32.90 -15.70 14.85
CA ASN A 526 -33.65 -16.96 14.79
C ASN A 526 -33.11 -17.94 13.75
N ARG A 527 -32.29 -17.49 12.79
CA ARG A 527 -31.79 -18.35 11.71
C ARG A 527 -30.28 -18.34 11.61
N ILE A 528 -29.65 -17.19 11.41
CA ILE A 528 -28.22 -17.09 11.11
C ILE A 528 -27.38 -17.53 12.31
N LEU A 529 -27.50 -16.84 13.45
CA LEU A 529 -26.68 -17.20 14.62
C LEU A 529 -26.98 -18.62 15.13
N PRO A 530 -28.26 -19.06 15.28
CA PRO A 530 -28.54 -20.44 15.65
C PRO A 530 -27.92 -21.48 14.71
N ALA A 531 -27.87 -21.22 13.40
CA ALA A 531 -27.20 -22.09 12.45
C ALA A 531 -25.69 -22.19 12.73
N PHE A 532 -24.97 -21.07 12.86
CA PHE A 532 -23.55 -21.06 13.28
C PHE A 532 -23.32 -21.91 14.53
N ARG A 533 -24.15 -21.72 15.56
CA ARG A 533 -24.03 -22.46 16.82
C ARG A 533 -24.32 -23.95 16.67
N SER A 534 -25.36 -24.32 15.89
CA SER A 534 -25.72 -25.72 15.65
C SER A 534 -24.68 -26.47 14.82
N GLU A 535 -24.01 -25.74 13.93
CA GLU A 535 -22.98 -26.27 13.02
C GLU A 535 -21.59 -26.28 13.65
N GLY A 536 -21.43 -25.66 14.83
CA GLY A 536 -20.15 -25.57 15.51
C GLY A 536 -19.14 -24.72 14.75
N VAL A 537 -19.62 -23.70 14.04
CA VAL A 537 -18.81 -22.71 13.31
C VAL A 537 -18.70 -21.43 14.16
N PRO A 538 -17.48 -20.88 14.34
CA PRO A 538 -17.30 -19.65 15.12
C PRO A 538 -17.86 -18.44 14.38
N LEU A 539 -18.23 -17.42 15.16
CA LEU A 539 -18.60 -16.11 14.63
C LEU A 539 -18.29 -15.05 15.68
N ASP A 540 -17.61 -13.98 15.25
CA ASP A 540 -17.14 -12.88 16.09
C ASP A 540 -17.75 -11.54 15.69
N VAL A 541 -17.93 -11.31 14.38
CA VAL A 541 -18.44 -10.04 13.86
C VAL A 541 -19.65 -10.27 12.95
N LEU A 542 -20.76 -9.59 13.28
CA LEU A 542 -21.91 -9.44 12.40
C LEU A 542 -21.81 -8.10 11.66
N VAL A 543 -21.84 -8.16 10.34
CA VAL A 543 -21.88 -6.97 9.50
C VAL A 543 -23.29 -6.83 8.93
N THR A 544 -23.93 -5.70 9.17
CA THR A 544 -25.22 -5.38 8.55
C THR A 544 -24.99 -4.42 7.38
N ASP A 545 -25.34 -4.91 6.19
CA ASP A 545 -25.22 -4.15 4.94
C ASP A 545 -26.31 -3.09 4.82
N THR A 546 -26.32 -2.35 3.72
CA THR A 546 -26.99 -1.06 3.56
C THR A 546 -28.51 -1.06 3.79
N ASP A 547 -29.15 -2.24 3.71
CA ASP A 547 -30.59 -2.44 3.82
C ASP A 547 -31.23 -2.08 5.16
N PHE A 548 -30.45 -1.89 6.24
CA PHE A 548 -31.00 -1.48 7.54
C PHE A 548 -31.50 -0.03 7.56
N LYS A 549 -31.08 0.79 6.60
CA LYS A 549 -31.25 2.25 6.63
C LYS A 549 -32.68 2.69 6.30
N SER A 550 -33.06 3.84 6.85
CA SER A 550 -34.28 4.60 6.60
C SER A 550 -33.93 6.09 6.43
N PRO A 551 -34.58 6.87 5.52
CA PRO A 551 -35.78 6.51 4.77
C PRO A 551 -35.54 5.71 3.46
N ASN A 552 -34.29 5.58 3.02
CA ASN A 552 -33.90 4.64 1.96
C ASN A 552 -32.71 3.78 2.42
N THR A 553 -32.36 2.80 1.60
CA THR A 553 -31.28 1.83 1.86
C THR A 553 -29.89 2.34 1.49
N TRP A 554 -29.66 3.66 1.33
CA TRP A 554 -28.34 4.18 0.92
C TRP A 554 -27.95 5.42 1.73
N SER A 555 -28.71 6.49 1.61
CA SER A 555 -28.47 7.82 2.23
C SER A 555 -29.35 8.09 3.45
N GLY A 556 -29.87 7.03 4.06
CA GLY A 556 -30.67 7.08 5.29
C GLY A 556 -29.80 6.95 6.54
N TRP A 557 -30.11 7.75 7.57
CA TRP A 557 -29.31 7.84 8.79
C TRP A 557 -30.02 7.30 10.04
N GLU A 558 -31.14 6.60 9.86
CA GLU A 558 -31.83 5.88 10.94
C GLU A 558 -31.96 4.38 10.62
N ILE A 559 -32.05 3.55 11.66
CA ILE A 559 -32.35 2.12 11.51
C ILE A 559 -33.86 1.96 11.24
N ASP A 560 -34.21 1.27 10.16
CA ASP A 560 -35.58 0.91 9.80
C ASP A 560 -36.21 0.01 10.87
N GLN A 561 -37.13 0.60 11.64
CA GLN A 561 -37.82 -0.08 12.73
C GLN A 561 -38.75 -1.21 12.26
N SER A 562 -39.09 -1.28 10.96
CA SER A 562 -39.82 -2.43 10.42
C SER A 562 -38.94 -3.70 10.34
N LYS A 563 -37.63 -3.53 10.16
CA LYS A 563 -36.63 -4.61 10.11
C LYS A 563 -35.97 -4.86 11.47
N PHE A 564 -35.75 -3.80 12.24
CA PHE A 564 -35.16 -3.84 13.58
C PHE A 564 -36.08 -3.09 14.57
N PRO A 565 -37.14 -3.73 15.09
CA PRO A 565 -38.13 -3.05 15.94
C PRO A 565 -37.57 -2.50 17.25
N ASP A 566 -36.49 -3.09 17.76
CA ASP A 566 -35.74 -2.62 18.93
C ASP A 566 -34.22 -2.67 18.61
N PRO A 567 -33.66 -1.65 17.94
CA PRO A 567 -32.26 -1.68 17.51
C PRO A 567 -31.29 -1.80 18.68
N LYS A 568 -31.59 -1.13 19.80
CA LYS A 568 -30.78 -1.25 21.02
C LYS A 568 -30.85 -2.68 21.57
N GLY A 569 -32.05 -3.26 21.64
CA GLY A 569 -32.25 -4.64 22.04
C GLY A 569 -31.48 -5.64 21.17
N PHE A 570 -31.41 -5.39 19.86
CA PHE A 570 -30.63 -6.19 18.91
C PHE A 570 -29.12 -6.13 19.21
N PHE A 571 -28.54 -4.94 19.40
CA PHE A 571 -27.12 -4.81 19.74
C PHE A 571 -26.80 -5.40 21.13
N ASP A 572 -27.66 -5.17 22.14
CA ASP A 572 -27.53 -5.78 23.46
C ASP A 572 -27.59 -7.33 23.37
N TRP A 573 -28.46 -7.86 22.52
CA TRP A 573 -28.52 -9.30 22.22
C TRP A 573 -27.22 -9.78 21.60
N ALA A 574 -26.73 -9.14 20.55
CA ALA A 574 -25.49 -9.53 19.87
C ALA A 574 -24.29 -9.55 20.84
N ALA A 575 -24.12 -8.50 21.64
CA ALA A 575 -23.10 -8.42 22.68
C ALA A 575 -23.25 -9.55 23.73
N SER A 576 -24.48 -9.90 24.10
CA SER A 576 -24.74 -11.04 25.02
C SER A 576 -24.24 -12.38 24.44
N GLN A 577 -24.31 -12.53 23.11
CA GLN A 577 -23.84 -13.70 22.36
C GLN A 577 -22.31 -13.68 22.10
N GLY A 578 -21.63 -12.60 22.49
CA GLY A 578 -20.20 -12.41 22.27
C GLY A 578 -19.86 -12.05 20.83
N LEU A 579 -20.72 -11.25 20.19
CA LEU A 579 -20.55 -10.73 18.84
C LEU A 579 -20.34 -9.22 18.89
N HIS A 580 -19.53 -8.73 17.96
CA HIS A 580 -19.40 -7.31 17.63
C HIS A 580 -20.16 -6.98 16.35
N ASN A 581 -20.57 -5.72 16.20
CA ASN A 581 -21.41 -5.28 15.10
C ASN A 581 -20.82 -4.06 14.40
N THR A 582 -20.94 -4.06 13.07
CA THR A 582 -20.66 -2.88 12.27
C THR A 582 -21.76 -2.68 11.24
N LEU A 583 -22.04 -1.41 10.96
CA LEU A 583 -23.00 -0.97 9.98
C LEU A 583 -22.29 -0.40 8.76
N ASN A 584 -22.74 -0.80 7.57
CA ASN A 584 -22.37 -0.20 6.30
C ASN A 584 -22.91 1.24 6.21
N ILE A 585 -22.13 2.22 5.74
CA ILE A 585 -22.59 3.59 5.48
C ILE A 585 -22.11 4.15 4.13
N HIS A 586 -22.82 5.18 3.67
CA HIS A 586 -22.55 5.95 2.47
C HIS A 586 -22.57 7.45 2.81
N PRO A 587 -21.65 8.26 2.29
CA PRO A 587 -21.45 9.62 2.79
C PRO A 587 -22.38 10.64 2.14
N SER A 588 -23.70 10.41 2.21
CA SER A 588 -24.70 11.33 1.68
C SER A 588 -25.98 11.30 2.50
N ILE A 589 -26.78 12.37 2.43
CA ILE A 589 -28.04 12.50 3.17
C ILE A 589 -29.16 13.04 2.29
N LEU A 590 -30.35 12.49 2.44
CA LEU A 590 -31.54 12.99 1.78
C LEU A 590 -32.12 14.22 2.50
N SER A 591 -32.64 15.18 1.75
CA SER A 591 -33.42 16.30 2.33
C SER A 591 -34.72 15.86 3.04
N SER A 592 -35.19 14.64 2.75
CA SER A 592 -36.33 14.01 3.43
C SER A 592 -35.95 13.26 4.70
N ASP A 593 -34.66 13.06 4.96
CA ASP A 593 -34.18 12.39 6.18
C ASP A 593 -34.52 13.25 7.42
N PRO A 594 -35.08 12.66 8.51
CA PRO A 594 -35.39 13.39 9.73
C PRO A 594 -34.20 14.16 10.33
N GLN A 595 -32.97 13.69 10.12
CA GLN A 595 -31.75 14.31 10.63
C GLN A 595 -31.24 15.46 9.75
N PHE A 596 -31.73 15.61 8.52
CA PHE A 596 -31.21 16.59 7.56
C PHE A 596 -31.25 18.03 8.08
N ALA A 597 -32.36 18.45 8.72
CA ALA A 597 -32.49 19.81 9.22
C ALA A 597 -31.42 20.15 10.28
N GLN A 598 -31.07 19.18 11.13
CA GLN A 598 -30.01 19.33 12.12
C GLN A 598 -28.63 19.29 11.46
N ALA A 599 -28.39 18.37 10.52
CA ALA A 599 -27.14 18.30 9.77
C ALA A 599 -26.86 19.62 9.03
N GLN A 600 -27.85 20.17 8.33
CA GLN A 600 -27.75 21.45 7.64
C GLN A 600 -27.46 22.61 8.62
N ALA A 601 -28.08 22.59 9.80
CA ALA A 601 -27.84 23.60 10.84
C ALA A 601 -26.42 23.51 11.43
N THR A 602 -25.95 22.29 11.74
CA THR A 602 -24.57 22.04 12.21
C THR A 602 -23.55 22.49 11.16
N ALA A 603 -23.81 22.19 9.88
CA ALA A 603 -23.00 22.61 8.74
C ALA A 603 -23.14 24.11 8.39
N LYS A 604 -23.91 24.89 9.15
CA LYS A 604 -24.18 26.33 8.89
C LYS A 604 -24.71 26.61 7.49
N GLY A 605 -25.53 25.73 6.95
CA GLY A 605 -26.12 25.86 5.62
C GLY A 605 -25.19 25.51 4.46
N LYS A 606 -24.01 24.92 4.73
CA LYS A 606 -22.99 24.62 3.72
C LYS A 606 -23.14 23.29 3.00
N LEU A 607 -24.06 22.39 3.38
CA LEU A 607 -24.22 21.15 2.60
C LEU A 607 -24.79 21.49 1.22
N HIS A 608 -24.19 20.88 0.20
CA HIS A 608 -24.53 21.11 -1.19
C HIS A 608 -25.33 19.94 -1.74
N LYS A 609 -26.26 20.24 -2.63
CA LYS A 609 -27.07 19.26 -3.34
C LYS A 609 -26.34 18.84 -4.61
N GLY A 610 -26.02 17.56 -4.80
CA GLY A 610 -25.30 17.12 -6.01
C GLY A 610 -24.62 15.76 -5.95
N GLY A 611 -24.31 15.24 -7.15
CA GLY A 611 -23.57 14.02 -7.55
C GLY A 611 -23.58 12.78 -6.67
N CYS A 612 -24.74 12.47 -6.10
CA CYS A 612 -24.94 11.17 -5.48
C CYS A 612 -25.15 10.05 -6.51
N ALA A 613 -24.79 8.83 -6.13
CA ALA A 613 -25.14 7.61 -6.86
C ALA A 613 -26.66 7.53 -7.08
N SER A 614 -27.10 6.84 -8.13
CA SER A 614 -28.53 6.68 -8.42
C SER A 614 -29.30 6.03 -7.27
N ALA A 615 -28.68 5.10 -6.54
CA ALA A 615 -29.24 4.44 -5.36
C ALA A 615 -29.41 5.38 -4.15
N ALA A 616 -28.65 6.47 -4.11
CA ALA A 616 -28.66 7.45 -3.02
C ALA A 616 -29.94 8.31 -2.99
N SER A 617 -30.65 8.45 -4.10
CA SER A 617 -31.72 9.44 -4.29
C SER A 617 -33.11 8.78 -4.45
N SER A 618 -34.15 9.38 -3.87
CA SER A 618 -35.56 9.01 -4.10
C SER A 618 -36.22 9.80 -5.27
N GLY A 619 -35.46 10.72 -5.89
CA GLY A 619 -35.81 11.44 -7.12
C GLY A 619 -34.82 12.56 -7.43
N ALA A 620 -34.65 12.95 -8.70
CA ALA A 620 -33.59 13.87 -9.14
C ALA A 620 -33.47 15.14 -8.25
N GLY A 621 -32.38 15.22 -7.47
CA GLY A 621 -32.07 16.36 -6.60
C GLY A 621 -32.41 16.17 -5.12
N ASP A 622 -32.58 14.94 -4.68
CA ASP A 622 -32.75 14.51 -3.29
C ASP A 622 -31.77 14.89 -2.21
N CYS A 623 -30.52 14.90 -2.66
CA CYS A 623 -29.41 14.30 -1.93
C CYS A 623 -28.28 15.32 -1.78
N TYR A 624 -27.64 15.29 -0.62
CA TYR A 624 -26.63 16.24 -0.18
C TYR A 624 -25.37 15.50 0.26
N THR A 625 -24.23 16.11 -0.03
CA THR A 625 -22.89 15.58 0.24
C THR A 625 -22.12 16.48 1.20
N PHE A 626 -20.97 15.97 1.67
CA PHE A 626 -20.17 16.55 2.73
C PHE A 626 -18.76 16.86 2.23
N ASP A 627 -18.26 18.03 2.63
CA ASP A 627 -16.83 18.31 2.61
C ASP A 627 -16.22 18.08 4.00
N TRP A 628 -15.57 16.94 4.20
CA TRP A 628 -14.90 16.58 5.45
C TRP A 628 -13.68 17.47 5.78
N GLY A 629 -13.25 18.29 4.83
CA GLY A 629 -12.26 19.31 5.05
C GLY A 629 -12.80 20.56 5.77
N ASP A 630 -14.10 20.82 5.67
CA ASP A 630 -14.77 21.86 6.43
C ASP A 630 -15.18 21.33 7.81
N PRO A 631 -14.70 21.93 8.92
CA PRO A 631 -14.96 21.41 10.26
C PRO A 631 -16.44 21.43 10.68
N ASP A 632 -17.27 22.33 10.11
CA ASP A 632 -18.70 22.36 10.39
C ASP A 632 -19.42 21.21 9.68
N GLN A 633 -19.04 20.93 8.42
CA GLN A 633 -19.60 19.81 7.64
C GLN A 633 -19.12 18.45 8.16
N LEU A 634 -17.84 18.32 8.53
CA LEU A 634 -17.32 17.12 9.18
C LEU A 634 -18.07 16.82 10.48
N LYS A 635 -18.32 17.85 11.31
CA LYS A 635 -19.12 17.68 12.51
C LYS A 635 -20.55 17.24 12.17
N ALA A 636 -21.19 17.86 11.18
CA ALA A 636 -22.52 17.48 10.74
C ALA A 636 -22.59 16.01 10.32
N TYR A 637 -21.56 15.51 9.61
CA TYR A 637 -21.45 14.13 9.21
C TYR A 637 -21.27 13.17 10.39
N MET A 638 -20.33 13.44 11.29
CA MET A 638 -20.11 12.59 12.47
C MET A 638 -21.29 12.61 13.44
N ASP A 639 -22.05 13.71 13.52
CA ASP A 639 -23.27 13.79 14.34
C ASP A 639 -24.34 12.77 13.90
N LEU A 640 -24.41 12.40 12.61
CA LEU A 640 -25.42 11.46 12.08
C LEU A 640 -25.26 10.03 12.61
N HIS A 641 -24.06 9.65 13.04
CA HIS A 641 -23.74 8.33 13.56
C HIS A 641 -24.20 8.14 15.02
N GLN A 642 -24.32 9.24 15.77
CA GLN A 642 -24.46 9.23 17.24
C GLN A 642 -25.63 8.38 17.75
N THR A 643 -26.77 8.39 17.05
CA THR A 643 -27.94 7.62 17.47
C THR A 643 -27.66 6.11 17.41
N MET A 644 -27.02 5.64 16.34
CA MET A 644 -26.70 4.23 16.14
C MET A 644 -25.56 3.78 17.06
N ASP A 645 -24.58 4.65 17.31
CA ASP A 645 -23.52 4.40 18.30
C ASP A 645 -24.10 4.26 19.72
N GLN A 646 -25.03 5.15 20.10
CA GLN A 646 -25.72 5.08 21.41
C GLN A 646 -26.61 3.85 21.55
N GLN A 647 -27.12 3.31 20.43
CA GLN A 647 -27.89 2.07 20.41
C GLN A 647 -27.00 0.83 20.59
N GLY A 648 -25.72 0.89 20.25
CA GLY A 648 -24.75 -0.17 20.52
C GLY A 648 -23.94 -0.65 19.31
N ASN A 649 -23.90 0.10 18.21
CA ASN A 649 -22.94 -0.17 17.13
C ASN A 649 -21.50 -0.04 17.65
N ASP A 650 -20.60 -0.97 17.27
CA ASP A 650 -19.23 -0.99 17.78
C ASP A 650 -18.28 -0.13 16.94
N PHE A 651 -18.37 -0.23 15.61
CA PHE A 651 -17.53 0.48 14.64
C PHE A 651 -18.23 0.61 13.28
N TRP A 652 -17.60 1.26 12.30
CA TRP A 652 -18.23 1.63 11.03
C TRP A 652 -17.54 1.02 9.81
N TRP A 653 -18.36 0.63 8.82
CA TRP A 653 -17.93 0.24 7.49
C TRP A 653 -18.24 1.37 6.50
N LEU A 654 -17.21 2.11 6.08
CA LEU A 654 -17.26 3.09 5.01
C LEU A 654 -17.10 2.38 3.66
N ASP A 655 -18.22 2.11 3.01
CA ASP A 655 -18.27 1.22 1.85
C ASP A 655 -17.97 1.95 0.54
N TRP A 656 -18.88 2.85 0.16
CA TRP A 656 -18.73 3.69 -1.01
C TRP A 656 -18.18 5.04 -0.60
N CYS A 657 -16.97 5.33 -1.06
CA CYS A 657 -16.50 6.70 -1.08
C CYS A 657 -16.55 7.22 -2.53
N CYS A 658 -17.27 8.30 -2.83
CA CYS A 658 -17.92 9.18 -1.86
C CYS A 658 -19.20 9.86 -2.33
N ASP A 659 -19.92 9.34 -3.33
CA ASP A 659 -20.86 10.21 -4.06
C ASP A 659 -20.07 11.46 -4.51
N ASP A 660 -20.54 12.69 -4.30
CA ASP A 660 -19.75 13.92 -4.44
C ASP A 660 -19.07 14.37 -3.12
N SER A 661 -19.15 13.59 -2.04
CA SER A 661 -18.45 13.93 -0.79
C SER A 661 -16.94 13.88 -0.98
N GLN A 662 -16.23 14.76 -0.27
CA GLN A 662 -14.79 14.94 -0.45
C GLN A 662 -14.14 15.48 0.82
N SER A 663 -12.82 15.69 0.75
CA SER A 663 -12.11 16.52 1.72
C SER A 663 -11.38 17.63 0.96
N SER A 664 -11.80 18.87 1.16
CA SER A 664 -11.15 20.05 0.59
C SER A 664 -9.83 20.40 1.28
N LEU A 665 -9.45 19.72 2.37
CA LEU A 665 -8.15 19.90 3.01
C LEU A 665 -7.02 19.49 2.07
N PRO A 666 -6.15 20.41 1.63
CA PRO A 666 -4.96 20.03 0.86
C PRO A 666 -3.99 19.21 1.73
N GLY A 667 -3.15 18.41 1.09
CA GLY A 667 -2.06 17.70 1.77
C GLY A 667 -2.48 16.58 2.72
N VAL A 668 -3.74 16.12 2.65
CA VAL A 668 -4.20 14.90 3.33
C VAL A 668 -4.86 13.97 2.34
N THR A 669 -4.78 12.67 2.59
CA THR A 669 -5.59 11.67 1.88
C THR A 669 -6.99 11.69 2.49
N PRO A 670 -8.07 11.91 1.70
CA PRO A 670 -9.43 12.01 2.26
C PRO A 670 -9.86 10.77 3.05
N ASP A 671 -9.59 9.56 2.55
CA ASP A 671 -9.90 8.30 3.25
C ASP A 671 -9.20 8.23 4.62
N ALA A 672 -7.89 8.47 4.64
CA ALA A 672 -7.12 8.47 5.89
C ALA A 672 -7.61 9.56 6.87
N TRP A 673 -8.12 10.69 6.37
CA TRP A 673 -8.68 11.74 7.23
C TRP A 673 -10.01 11.33 7.86
N ILE A 674 -10.95 10.80 7.07
CA ILE A 674 -12.26 10.40 7.59
C ILE A 674 -12.19 9.13 8.44
N ASN A 675 -11.38 8.15 8.04
CA ASN A 675 -11.17 6.91 8.80
C ASN A 675 -10.56 7.19 10.17
N GLN A 676 -9.74 8.23 10.28
CA GLN A 676 -9.24 8.68 11.57
C GLN A 676 -10.34 9.20 12.51
N GLN A 677 -11.39 9.84 11.97
CA GLN A 677 -12.53 10.27 12.78
C GLN A 677 -13.34 9.08 13.26
N TYR A 678 -13.63 8.12 12.37
CA TYR A 678 -14.29 6.87 12.73
C TYR A 678 -13.52 6.10 13.80
N ALA A 679 -12.21 5.94 13.64
CA ALA A 679 -11.38 5.27 14.62
C ALA A 679 -11.37 6.03 15.97
N THR A 680 -11.29 7.36 15.95
CA THR A 680 -11.35 8.16 17.20
C THR A 680 -12.68 8.00 17.93
N ASP A 681 -13.79 7.88 17.20
CA ASP A 681 -15.11 7.70 17.78
C ASP A 681 -15.31 6.26 18.28
N ALA A 682 -14.93 5.25 17.49
CA ALA A 682 -14.99 3.84 17.89
C ALA A 682 -14.08 3.54 19.09
N ASP A 683 -12.96 4.23 19.27
CA ASP A 683 -12.08 4.03 20.44
C ASP A 683 -12.82 4.24 21.77
N LYS A 684 -13.84 5.12 21.78
CA LYS A 684 -14.67 5.40 22.97
C LYS A 684 -15.51 4.20 23.40
N THR A 685 -15.83 3.28 22.48
CA THR A 685 -16.69 2.11 22.71
C THR A 685 -15.87 0.83 22.82
N ILE A 686 -14.95 0.59 21.88
CA ILE A 686 -14.20 -0.68 21.77
C ILE A 686 -12.75 -0.61 22.24
N GLY A 687 -12.25 0.55 22.67
CA GLY A 687 -10.95 0.72 23.32
C GLY A 687 -9.71 0.57 22.43
N ARG A 688 -9.89 0.15 21.17
CA ARG A 688 -8.96 0.30 20.03
C ARG A 688 -9.78 0.53 18.76
N GLY A 689 -10.10 1.79 18.52
CA GLY A 689 -10.97 2.16 17.41
C GLY A 689 -10.32 1.99 16.04
N PHE A 690 -11.11 1.55 15.07
CA PHE A 690 -10.72 1.45 13.67
C PHE A 690 -11.97 1.61 12.77
N ALA A 691 -11.75 1.85 11.48
CA ALA A 691 -12.76 1.81 10.44
C ALA A 691 -12.52 0.63 9.50
N VAL A 692 -13.58 0.05 8.95
CA VAL A 692 -13.47 -0.80 7.75
C VAL A 692 -13.77 0.10 6.56
N SER A 693 -12.81 0.27 5.66
CA SER A 693 -12.97 1.19 4.53
C SER A 693 -12.54 0.54 3.24
N ARG A 694 -13.20 0.92 2.14
CA ARG A 694 -12.75 0.53 0.81
C ARG A 694 -11.38 1.13 0.59
N ALA A 695 -10.43 0.34 0.07
CA ALA A 695 -9.08 0.81 -0.17
C ALA A 695 -9.10 2.05 -1.10
N TYR A 696 -8.76 3.22 -0.55
CA TYR A 696 -8.65 4.51 -1.24
C TYR A 696 -9.91 4.92 -2.03
N GLY A 697 -11.09 4.67 -1.46
CA GLY A 697 -12.37 4.91 -2.10
C GLY A 697 -12.56 6.35 -2.60
N SER A 698 -11.97 7.35 -1.93
CA SER A 698 -12.11 8.77 -2.30
C SER A 698 -11.51 9.19 -3.64
N LEU A 699 -10.64 8.37 -4.21
CA LEU A 699 -10.00 8.66 -5.50
C LEU A 699 -10.97 8.44 -6.67
N GLN A 700 -11.81 9.42 -6.99
CA GLN A 700 -12.79 9.29 -8.08
C GLN A 700 -12.19 9.32 -9.49
N ALA A 701 -11.00 9.91 -9.65
CA ALA A 701 -10.32 10.04 -10.94
C ALA A 701 -10.10 8.66 -11.60
N GLY A 702 -10.63 8.50 -12.81
CA GLY A 702 -10.58 7.23 -13.56
C GLY A 702 -11.65 6.20 -13.19
N GLY A 703 -12.62 6.52 -12.34
CA GLY A 703 -13.71 5.62 -11.96
C GLY A 703 -13.24 4.39 -11.16
N TYR A 704 -14.07 3.34 -11.09
CA TYR A 704 -13.79 2.08 -10.36
C TYR A 704 -12.43 1.44 -10.71
N SER A 705 -11.86 1.77 -11.86
CA SER A 705 -10.61 1.22 -12.36
C SER A 705 -9.38 2.08 -12.08
N GLY A 706 -9.52 3.23 -11.40
CA GLY A 706 -8.45 4.21 -11.14
C GLY A 706 -7.11 3.56 -10.78
N GLN A 707 -6.07 3.86 -11.57
CA GLN A 707 -4.71 3.32 -11.41
C GLN A 707 -3.73 4.35 -10.85
N GLN A 708 -4.19 5.59 -10.63
CA GLN A 708 -3.35 6.67 -10.13
C GLN A 708 -3.07 6.50 -8.64
N GLY A 709 -1.80 6.70 -8.28
CA GLY A 709 -1.38 6.73 -6.89
C GLY A 709 -1.98 7.91 -6.12
N LEU A 710 -1.93 7.81 -4.79
CA LEU A 710 -2.32 8.92 -3.92
C LEU A 710 -1.29 10.05 -4.04
N PRO A 711 -1.71 11.32 -4.27
CA PRO A 711 -0.78 12.45 -4.39
C PRO A 711 0.16 12.62 -3.18
N THR A 712 -0.33 12.32 -1.98
CA THR A 712 0.45 12.36 -0.72
C THR A 712 0.87 10.97 -0.23
N GLY A 713 0.58 9.92 -1.00
CA GLY A 713 0.86 8.52 -0.67
C GLY A 713 -0.08 7.87 0.36
N PRO A 714 0.00 6.53 0.53
CA PRO A 714 -0.91 5.72 1.36
C PRO A 714 -0.55 5.68 2.86
N TRP A 715 0.42 6.48 3.29
CA TRP A 715 1.22 6.19 4.48
C TRP A 715 0.48 6.30 5.81
N ALA A 716 -0.55 7.13 5.86
CA ALA A 716 -1.30 7.45 7.07
C ALA A 716 -2.45 6.47 7.38
N ASP A 717 -3.03 5.82 6.37
CA ASP A 717 -4.32 5.12 6.50
C ASP A 717 -4.24 3.87 7.40
N LYS A 718 -3.10 3.16 7.36
CA LYS A 718 -2.84 1.97 8.19
C LYS A 718 -2.97 2.20 9.70
N ARG A 719 -2.92 3.46 10.16
CA ARG A 719 -3.04 3.81 11.57
C ARG A 719 -4.45 3.61 12.13
N THR A 720 -5.46 3.48 11.28
CA THR A 720 -6.87 3.55 11.71
C THR A 720 -7.82 2.66 10.92
N THR A 721 -7.31 1.90 9.95
CA THR A 721 -8.17 1.33 8.91
C THR A 721 -7.87 -0.15 8.65
N VAL A 722 -8.94 -0.93 8.52
CA VAL A 722 -8.96 -2.21 7.81
C VAL A 722 -9.36 -1.92 6.37
N HIS A 723 -8.49 -2.21 5.41
CA HIS A 723 -8.85 -2.12 3.99
C HIS A 723 -9.69 -3.32 3.60
N PHE A 724 -10.83 -3.10 2.94
CA PHE A 724 -11.43 -4.15 2.12
C PHE A 724 -11.20 -3.86 0.64
N THR A 725 -10.97 -4.92 -0.14
CA THR A 725 -10.57 -4.81 -1.54
C THR A 725 -11.74 -4.59 -2.50
N GLY A 726 -12.94 -4.28 -2.02
CA GLY A 726 -14.07 -3.96 -2.88
C GLY A 726 -14.73 -5.16 -3.58
N ASP A 727 -15.48 -4.85 -4.64
CA ASP A 727 -16.54 -5.66 -5.25
C ASP A 727 -15.96 -6.58 -6.34
N THR A 728 -15.12 -7.52 -5.94
CA THR A 728 -14.45 -8.43 -6.86
C THR A 728 -15.42 -9.38 -7.57
N SER A 729 -15.05 -9.86 -8.77
CA SER A 729 -15.82 -10.92 -9.45
C SER A 729 -15.45 -12.29 -8.90
N SER A 730 -16.44 -13.16 -8.71
CA SER A 730 -16.28 -14.50 -8.11
C SER A 730 -15.71 -15.53 -9.11
N THR A 731 -14.43 -15.40 -9.47
CA THR A 731 -13.73 -16.27 -10.43
C THR A 731 -12.47 -16.91 -9.82
N TRP A 732 -11.97 -17.97 -10.46
CA TRP A 732 -10.66 -18.55 -10.12
C TRP A 732 -9.49 -17.60 -10.38
N GLY A 733 -9.61 -16.74 -11.41
CA GLY A 733 -8.63 -15.69 -11.69
C GLY A 733 -8.51 -14.69 -10.54
N THR A 734 -9.63 -14.21 -10.00
CA THR A 734 -9.66 -13.34 -8.81
C THR A 734 -9.05 -14.05 -7.61
N LEU A 735 -9.48 -15.28 -7.31
CA LEU A 735 -8.92 -16.05 -6.21
C LEU A 735 -7.40 -16.18 -6.32
N LYS A 736 -6.86 -16.38 -7.54
CA LYS A 736 -5.41 -16.37 -7.79
C LYS A 736 -4.79 -15.00 -7.51
N ALA A 737 -5.39 -13.92 -8.02
CA ALA A 737 -4.87 -12.56 -7.83
C ALA A 737 -4.76 -12.17 -6.35
N GLU A 738 -5.74 -12.55 -5.53
CA GLU A 738 -5.77 -12.26 -4.08
C GLU A 738 -4.60 -12.91 -3.32
N VAL A 739 -4.09 -14.07 -3.76
CA VAL A 739 -2.92 -14.74 -3.14
C VAL A 739 -1.71 -13.82 -3.09
N GLY A 740 -1.43 -13.10 -4.19
CA GLY A 740 -0.30 -12.17 -4.28
C GLY A 740 -0.63 -10.75 -3.84
N TYR A 741 -1.89 -10.33 -3.97
CA TYR A 741 -2.28 -8.94 -3.72
C TYR A 741 -2.12 -8.55 -2.24
N THR A 742 -2.71 -9.31 -1.31
CA THR A 742 -2.63 -8.99 0.13
C THR A 742 -1.18 -8.88 0.65
N PRO A 743 -0.27 -9.86 0.43
CA PRO A 743 1.12 -9.70 0.83
C PRO A 743 1.84 -8.58 0.05
N GLY A 744 1.49 -8.35 -1.22
CA GLY A 744 2.05 -7.29 -2.05
C GLY A 744 1.70 -5.88 -1.54
N GLU A 745 0.43 -5.60 -1.26
CA GLU A 745 -0.01 -4.32 -0.70
C GLU A 745 0.58 -4.12 0.71
N ALA A 746 0.61 -5.17 1.52
CA ALA A 746 1.18 -5.11 2.86
C ALA A 746 2.67 -4.73 2.84
N ALA A 747 3.44 -5.32 1.93
CA ALA A 747 4.85 -5.01 1.75
C ALA A 747 5.08 -3.64 1.09
N ALA A 748 4.15 -3.17 0.25
CA ALA A 748 4.23 -1.86 -0.41
C ALA A 748 3.92 -0.70 0.55
N THR A 749 2.95 -0.85 1.46
CA THR A 749 2.39 0.27 2.24
C THR A 749 2.65 0.17 3.75
N GLY A 750 3.02 -1.01 4.23
CA GLY A 750 3.01 -1.36 5.65
C GLY A 750 1.61 -1.58 6.22
N MET A 751 0.57 -1.66 5.39
CA MET A 751 -0.77 -2.06 5.80
C MET A 751 -0.75 -3.53 6.25
N SER A 752 -1.24 -3.81 7.45
CA SER A 752 -1.28 -5.20 7.96
C SER A 752 -2.69 -5.77 8.09
N ALA A 753 -3.73 -4.96 7.92
CA ALA A 753 -5.11 -5.37 8.04
C ALA A 753 -5.84 -5.15 6.70
N ILE A 754 -5.81 -6.18 5.87
CA ILE A 754 -6.48 -6.22 4.57
C ILE A 754 -7.50 -7.36 4.61
N SER A 755 -8.69 -7.11 4.08
CA SER A 755 -9.82 -8.02 3.95
C SER A 755 -10.20 -8.17 2.49
N HIS A 756 -10.56 -9.40 2.11
CA HIS A 756 -11.28 -9.69 0.86
C HIS A 756 -12.73 -10.04 1.18
N ASP A 757 -13.54 -10.09 0.12
CA ASP A 757 -14.81 -10.81 0.17
C ASP A 757 -14.50 -12.29 -0.05
N ILE A 758 -14.56 -13.08 1.03
CA ILE A 758 -14.26 -14.50 0.93
C ILE A 758 -15.37 -15.20 0.16
N GLY A 759 -15.06 -15.56 -1.10
CA GLY A 759 -16.01 -16.04 -2.11
C GLY A 759 -16.20 -15.10 -3.30
N GLY A 760 -15.60 -13.90 -3.27
CA GLY A 760 -15.83 -12.81 -4.22
C GLY A 760 -17.14 -12.09 -3.93
N HIS A 761 -17.30 -10.87 -4.45
CA HIS A 761 -18.51 -10.09 -4.25
C HIS A 761 -19.61 -10.50 -5.23
N ASN A 762 -19.31 -10.39 -6.53
CA ASN A 762 -20.26 -10.54 -7.62
C ASN A 762 -20.24 -11.97 -8.17
N ASP A 763 -21.35 -12.69 -8.11
CA ASP A 763 -21.46 -14.03 -8.72
C ASP A 763 -21.34 -13.95 -10.24
N THR A 764 -20.54 -14.86 -10.81
CA THR A 764 -20.36 -14.99 -12.27
C THR A 764 -20.84 -16.35 -12.80
N THR A 765 -21.45 -17.18 -11.93
CA THR A 765 -21.72 -18.60 -12.23
C THR A 765 -23.19 -18.88 -12.53
N ASN A 766 -24.10 -18.01 -12.10
CA ASN A 766 -25.55 -18.14 -12.23
C ASN A 766 -26.13 -19.41 -11.58
N LEU A 767 -25.40 -20.05 -10.67
CA LEU A 767 -25.94 -21.18 -9.92
C LEU A 767 -26.97 -20.69 -8.91
N THR A 768 -28.12 -21.36 -8.88
CA THR A 768 -29.18 -21.04 -7.91
C THR A 768 -28.72 -21.43 -6.49
N GLY A 769 -28.79 -20.47 -5.58
CA GLY A 769 -28.53 -20.64 -4.16
C GLY A 769 -29.69 -21.26 -3.40
N SER A 770 -29.57 -21.29 -2.09
CA SER A 770 -30.45 -22.03 -1.18
C SER A 770 -31.49 -21.17 -0.47
N GLU A 771 -31.34 -19.84 -0.50
CA GLU A 771 -32.21 -18.91 0.22
C GLU A 771 -33.06 -18.05 -0.72
N THR A 772 -34.16 -17.55 -0.19
CA THR A 772 -34.96 -16.50 -0.83
C THR A 772 -34.96 -15.25 0.02
N TYR A 773 -35.00 -14.08 -0.62
CA TYR A 773 -35.00 -12.77 0.04
C TYR A 773 -35.96 -11.83 -0.67
N THR A 774 -36.41 -10.74 -0.03
CA THR A 774 -37.44 -9.85 -0.59
C THR A 774 -36.93 -8.44 -0.81
N ALA A 775 -36.50 -8.14 -2.03
CA ALA A 775 -36.10 -6.79 -2.43
C ALA A 775 -37.18 -6.17 -3.35
N ASP A 776 -37.44 -4.87 -3.17
CA ASP A 776 -38.37 -4.08 -3.99
C ASP A 776 -39.79 -4.69 -4.10
N GLY A 777 -40.26 -5.32 -3.02
CA GLY A 777 -41.56 -5.99 -3.00
C GLY A 777 -41.64 -7.28 -3.84
N THR A 778 -40.51 -7.81 -4.28
CA THR A 778 -40.40 -9.04 -5.07
C THR A 778 -39.51 -10.05 -4.36
N THR A 779 -39.93 -11.32 -4.33
CA THR A 779 -39.10 -12.40 -3.78
C THR A 779 -38.10 -12.90 -4.82
N HIS A 780 -36.83 -12.85 -4.47
CA HIS A 780 -35.71 -13.35 -5.26
C HIS A 780 -35.12 -14.61 -4.64
N THR A 781 -34.31 -15.34 -5.40
CA THR A 781 -33.51 -16.48 -4.90
C THR A 781 -32.04 -16.09 -4.98
N THR A 782 -31.28 -16.42 -3.95
CA THR A 782 -29.84 -16.17 -3.91
C THR A 782 -29.11 -16.91 -5.03
N ARG A 783 -27.88 -16.48 -5.31
CA ARG A 783 -26.91 -17.25 -6.11
C ARG A 783 -26.02 -18.10 -5.22
N LYS A 784 -25.17 -18.95 -5.79
CA LYS A 784 -24.08 -19.62 -5.08
C LYS A 784 -22.88 -19.86 -5.98
N LEU A 785 -21.76 -20.20 -5.37
CA LEU A 785 -20.55 -20.64 -6.08
C LEU A 785 -20.56 -22.16 -6.32
N PRO A 786 -19.74 -22.67 -7.26
CA PRO A 786 -19.30 -24.06 -7.23
C PRO A 786 -18.70 -24.43 -5.88
N ASP A 787 -19.02 -25.64 -5.41
CA ASP A 787 -18.64 -26.14 -4.09
C ASP A 787 -17.12 -26.13 -3.85
N ASP A 788 -16.32 -26.46 -4.86
CA ASP A 788 -14.86 -26.43 -4.79
C ASP A 788 -14.30 -25.00 -4.71
N MET A 789 -14.81 -24.07 -5.52
CA MET A 789 -14.41 -22.67 -5.48
C MET A 789 -14.71 -22.03 -4.12
N TYR A 790 -15.91 -22.26 -3.57
CA TYR A 790 -16.26 -21.82 -2.23
C TYR A 790 -15.28 -22.36 -1.18
N ALA A 791 -15.05 -23.67 -1.18
CA ALA A 791 -14.14 -24.30 -0.22
C ALA A 791 -12.71 -23.74 -0.32
N ARG A 792 -12.19 -23.51 -1.53
CA ARG A 792 -10.85 -22.94 -1.74
C ARG A 792 -10.75 -21.47 -1.32
N TRP A 793 -11.81 -20.69 -1.44
CA TRP A 793 -11.81 -19.30 -0.97
C TRP A 793 -11.82 -19.21 0.56
N VAL A 794 -12.62 -20.06 1.23
CA VAL A 794 -12.60 -20.14 2.72
C VAL A 794 -11.23 -20.61 3.23
N GLN A 795 -10.59 -21.53 2.50
CA GLN A 795 -9.21 -21.95 2.78
C GLN A 795 -8.21 -20.78 2.66
N LEU A 796 -8.34 -19.92 1.64
CA LEU A 796 -7.55 -18.69 1.53
C LEU A 796 -7.80 -17.76 2.73
N GLY A 797 -9.08 -17.49 3.04
CA GLY A 797 -9.53 -16.59 4.12
C GLY A 797 -8.96 -16.95 5.49
N THR A 798 -8.84 -18.25 5.78
CA THR A 798 -8.25 -18.77 7.02
C THR A 798 -6.86 -18.19 7.30
N PHE A 799 -6.06 -17.95 6.26
CA PHE A 799 -4.68 -17.47 6.34
C PHE A 799 -4.50 -16.02 5.84
N GLN A 800 -5.59 -15.24 5.74
CA GLN A 800 -5.52 -13.79 5.50
C GLN A 800 -5.40 -12.99 6.81
N PRO A 801 -5.16 -11.67 6.79
CA PRO A 801 -5.23 -10.85 8.01
C PRO A 801 -6.64 -10.79 8.60
N ILE A 802 -7.68 -10.61 7.78
CA ILE A 802 -9.10 -10.57 8.18
C ILE A 802 -9.89 -11.61 7.36
N ASP A 803 -10.77 -12.36 8.01
CA ASP A 803 -11.59 -13.42 7.39
C ASP A 803 -13.06 -13.00 7.37
N ARG A 804 -13.50 -12.43 6.24
CA ARG A 804 -14.84 -11.88 6.05
C ARG A 804 -15.60 -12.58 4.94
N LEU A 805 -16.57 -13.40 5.33
CA LEU A 805 -17.55 -13.95 4.40
C LEU A 805 -18.46 -12.80 3.95
N HIS A 806 -18.48 -12.50 2.65
CA HIS A 806 -19.32 -11.44 2.07
C HIS A 806 -19.67 -11.73 0.60
N SER A 807 -20.79 -11.17 0.16
CA SER A 807 -21.27 -11.29 -1.23
C SER A 807 -22.39 -10.28 -1.56
N ASN A 808 -22.63 -10.15 -2.87
CA ASN A 808 -23.84 -9.58 -3.44
C ASN A 808 -24.90 -10.68 -3.65
N HIS A 809 -25.90 -10.77 -2.77
CA HIS A 809 -27.05 -11.68 -2.88
C HIS A 809 -26.69 -13.16 -3.19
N SER A 810 -25.61 -13.68 -2.60
CA SER A 810 -25.07 -15.01 -2.90
C SER A 810 -24.70 -15.77 -1.63
N ASP A 811 -25.05 -17.06 -1.57
CA ASP A 811 -24.74 -17.96 -0.45
C ASP A 811 -23.24 -17.89 -0.06
N ARG A 812 -22.93 -17.80 1.23
CA ARG A 812 -21.55 -17.78 1.76
C ARG A 812 -21.35 -18.66 3.01
N LEU A 813 -22.41 -19.30 3.49
CA LEU A 813 -22.40 -20.07 4.73
C LEU A 813 -22.17 -21.57 4.44
N PRO A 814 -21.40 -22.29 5.27
CA PRO A 814 -21.01 -23.68 4.98
C PRO A 814 -22.17 -24.63 4.68
N TRP A 815 -23.28 -24.50 5.41
CA TRP A 815 -24.46 -25.36 5.28
C TRP A 815 -25.28 -25.12 4.01
N GLN A 816 -24.94 -24.12 3.20
CA GLN A 816 -25.53 -23.84 1.89
C GLN A 816 -24.83 -24.63 0.76
N TYR A 817 -23.75 -25.35 1.06
CA TYR A 817 -22.93 -26.11 0.11
C TYR A 817 -22.98 -27.61 0.35
N GLY A 818 -22.54 -28.40 -0.63
CA GLY A 818 -22.51 -29.86 -0.53
C GLY A 818 -21.54 -30.36 0.54
N THR A 819 -21.74 -31.61 0.97
CA THR A 819 -21.10 -32.20 2.16
C THR A 819 -19.59 -32.01 2.25
N ALA A 820 -18.86 -32.16 1.14
CA ALA A 820 -17.40 -32.03 1.15
C ALA A 820 -16.93 -30.57 1.30
N ALA A 821 -17.60 -29.64 0.62
CA ALA A 821 -17.30 -28.21 0.71
C ALA A 821 -17.68 -27.64 2.07
N ARG A 822 -18.84 -28.04 2.61
CA ARG A 822 -19.25 -27.75 3.99
C ARG A 822 -18.21 -28.23 4.99
N ALA A 823 -17.83 -29.51 4.94
CA ALA A 823 -16.84 -30.06 5.87
C ALA A 823 -15.47 -29.36 5.78
N SER A 824 -15.07 -28.92 4.58
CA SER A 824 -13.91 -28.05 4.41
C SER A 824 -14.13 -26.71 5.11
N ALA A 825 -15.19 -25.99 4.78
CA ALA A 825 -15.45 -24.66 5.32
C ALA A 825 -15.58 -24.68 6.87
N ASP A 826 -16.32 -25.64 7.44
CA ASP A 826 -16.42 -25.82 8.89
C ASP A 826 -15.04 -26.00 9.54
N LYS A 827 -14.18 -26.84 8.94
CA LYS A 827 -12.82 -27.09 9.43
C LYS A 827 -11.95 -25.83 9.37
N PHE A 828 -12.00 -25.11 8.26
CA PHE A 828 -11.13 -23.97 8.00
C PHE A 828 -11.56 -22.70 8.76
N LEU A 829 -12.85 -22.43 8.89
CA LEU A 829 -13.37 -21.37 9.76
C LEU A 829 -13.07 -21.64 11.25
N ASN A 830 -13.13 -22.89 11.70
CA ASN A 830 -12.67 -23.25 13.04
C ASN A 830 -11.14 -23.13 13.18
N LEU A 831 -10.37 -23.49 12.13
CA LEU A 831 -8.92 -23.31 12.13
C LEU A 831 -8.54 -21.83 12.22
N ARG A 832 -9.26 -20.94 11.52
CA ARG A 832 -9.12 -19.49 11.63
C ARG A 832 -9.23 -19.03 13.08
N GLU A 833 -10.34 -19.38 13.74
CA GLU A 833 -10.57 -18.99 15.13
C GLU A 833 -9.51 -19.60 16.07
N ASN A 834 -9.08 -20.83 15.80
CA ASN A 834 -8.00 -21.46 16.56
C ASN A 834 -6.63 -20.80 16.34
N LEU A 835 -6.40 -20.16 15.20
CA LEU A 835 -5.16 -19.45 14.86
C LEU A 835 -5.08 -18.04 15.45
N VAL A 836 -6.18 -17.46 15.95
CA VAL A 836 -6.21 -16.11 16.54
C VAL A 836 -5.05 -15.83 17.50
N PRO A 837 -4.62 -16.73 18.42
CA PRO A 837 -3.46 -16.47 19.29
C PRO A 837 -2.14 -16.24 18.52
N TYR A 838 -1.93 -16.96 17.41
CA TYR A 838 -0.78 -16.76 16.52
C TYR A 838 -0.95 -15.50 15.68
N THR A 839 -2.10 -15.33 15.03
CA THR A 839 -2.43 -14.14 14.22
C THR A 839 -2.30 -12.86 15.02
N TYR A 840 -2.80 -12.82 16.25
CA TYR A 840 -2.73 -11.66 17.13
C TYR A 840 -1.29 -11.36 17.58
N SER A 841 -0.47 -12.40 17.77
CA SER A 841 0.97 -12.22 18.02
C SER A 841 1.70 -11.63 16.81
N LEU A 842 1.28 -12.00 15.59
CA LEU A 842 1.81 -11.43 14.35
C LEU A 842 1.30 -9.99 14.12
N ALA A 843 0.04 -9.70 14.43
CA ALA A 843 -0.51 -8.36 14.35
C ALA A 843 0.20 -7.42 15.32
N GLN A 844 0.52 -7.89 16.53
CA GLN A 844 1.35 -7.13 17.47
C GLN A 844 2.78 -6.94 16.97
N GLN A 845 3.35 -7.93 16.28
CA GLN A 845 4.63 -7.74 15.59
C GLN A 845 4.51 -6.65 14.53
N ALA A 846 3.46 -6.65 13.71
CA ALA A 846 3.22 -5.61 12.71
C ALA A 846 3.07 -4.23 13.36
N ASN A 847 2.34 -4.11 14.47
CA ASN A 847 2.19 -2.86 15.21
C ASN A 847 3.50 -2.35 15.82
N THR A 848 4.46 -3.23 16.13
CA THR A 848 5.73 -2.83 16.75
C THR A 848 6.89 -2.66 15.77
N THR A 849 6.88 -3.39 14.65
CA THR A 849 7.99 -3.41 13.69
C THR A 849 7.57 -3.06 12.27
N GLY A 850 6.29 -2.83 11.98
CA GLY A 850 5.79 -2.62 10.62
C GLY A 850 5.83 -3.85 9.71
N VAL A 851 6.33 -5.00 10.16
CA VAL A 851 6.43 -6.20 9.34
C VAL A 851 5.08 -6.94 9.37
N PRO A 852 4.39 -7.08 8.23
CA PRO A 852 2.98 -7.48 8.22
C PRO A 852 2.77 -8.95 8.60
N VAL A 853 1.49 -9.28 8.85
CA VAL A 853 1.02 -10.66 9.11
C VAL A 853 1.27 -11.55 7.90
N THR A 854 0.76 -11.19 6.73
CA THR A 854 1.03 -11.87 5.45
C THR A 854 2.24 -11.23 4.77
N ARG A 855 3.16 -12.04 4.24
CA ARG A 855 4.44 -11.57 3.73
C ARG A 855 4.75 -12.20 2.38
N PRO A 856 5.12 -11.41 1.37
CA PRO A 856 5.58 -11.97 0.11
C PRO A 856 6.92 -12.68 0.33
N MET A 857 7.20 -13.68 -0.50
CA MET A 857 8.38 -14.54 -0.33
C MET A 857 9.69 -13.76 -0.31
N TYR A 858 9.82 -12.72 -1.15
CA TYR A 858 11.01 -11.87 -1.23
C TYR A 858 11.28 -11.06 0.05
N LEU A 859 10.30 -10.88 0.94
CA LEU A 859 10.50 -10.17 2.20
C LEU A 859 11.44 -10.93 3.16
N GLN A 860 11.58 -12.24 2.97
CA GLN A 860 12.45 -13.10 3.78
C GLN A 860 13.61 -13.68 2.99
N TYR A 861 13.46 -13.83 1.68
CA TYR A 861 14.46 -14.41 0.78
C TYR A 861 14.76 -13.45 -0.38
N PRO A 862 15.23 -12.23 -0.11
CA PRO A 862 15.39 -11.18 -1.13
C PRO A 862 16.49 -11.48 -2.16
N ASP A 863 17.43 -12.39 -1.83
CA ASP A 863 18.51 -12.81 -2.73
C ASP A 863 18.14 -14.03 -3.60
N GLU A 864 16.95 -14.63 -3.40
CA GLU A 864 16.49 -15.80 -4.15
C GLU A 864 15.56 -15.37 -5.30
N PRO A 865 15.92 -15.59 -6.58
CA PRO A 865 15.06 -15.24 -7.71
C PRO A 865 13.67 -15.88 -7.65
N GLN A 866 13.57 -17.10 -7.14
CA GLN A 866 12.31 -17.83 -6.97
C GLN A 866 11.35 -17.11 -6.01
N ALA A 867 11.85 -16.33 -5.05
CA ALA A 867 11.02 -15.57 -4.12
C ALA A 867 10.24 -14.44 -4.81
N TYR A 868 10.74 -13.94 -5.95
CA TYR A 868 10.03 -12.99 -6.80
C TYR A 868 9.10 -13.71 -7.79
N ALA A 869 9.53 -14.88 -8.30
CA ALA A 869 8.76 -15.64 -9.29
C ALA A 869 7.52 -16.36 -8.73
N THR A 870 7.43 -16.50 -7.40
CA THR A 870 6.36 -17.24 -6.70
C THR A 870 5.45 -16.34 -5.86
N SER A 871 5.69 -15.02 -5.86
CA SER A 871 4.96 -14.09 -5.00
C SER A 871 3.46 -13.94 -5.34
N ASP A 872 3.00 -14.50 -6.46
CA ASP A 872 1.58 -14.57 -6.85
C ASP A 872 0.92 -15.92 -6.55
N SER A 873 1.68 -16.91 -6.06
CA SER A 873 1.21 -18.29 -5.85
C SER A 873 1.35 -18.79 -4.42
N GLU A 874 2.29 -18.21 -3.66
CA GLU A 874 2.55 -18.57 -2.27
C GLU A 874 3.08 -17.36 -1.49
N TYR A 875 2.85 -17.38 -0.18
CA TYR A 875 3.27 -16.33 0.74
C TYR A 875 3.52 -16.92 2.13
N PHE A 876 4.08 -16.11 3.03
CA PHE A 876 4.18 -16.48 4.43
C PHE A 876 3.09 -15.88 5.29
N TYR A 877 2.51 -16.70 6.17
CA TYR A 877 1.69 -16.27 7.30
C TYR A 877 2.58 -16.16 8.56
N GLY A 878 3.06 -14.95 8.81
CA GLY A 878 4.15 -14.67 9.74
C GLY A 878 5.51 -15.10 9.19
N PRO A 879 6.52 -15.35 10.03
CA PRO A 879 7.81 -15.88 9.57
C PRO A 879 7.80 -17.39 9.32
N ASP A 880 6.85 -18.09 9.91
CA ASP A 880 7.01 -19.51 10.21
C ASP A 880 6.08 -20.45 9.42
N MET A 881 5.04 -19.93 8.75
CA MET A 881 4.11 -20.73 7.96
C MET A 881 4.14 -20.31 6.48
N LEU A 882 4.52 -21.24 5.60
CA LEU A 882 4.37 -21.10 4.14
C LEU A 882 2.96 -21.54 3.74
N VAL A 883 2.24 -20.72 3.00
CA VAL A 883 0.88 -21.00 2.52
C VAL A 883 0.86 -20.87 1.00
N ALA A 884 0.40 -21.92 0.31
CA ALA A 884 0.25 -21.93 -1.15
C ALA A 884 -1.19 -22.34 -1.52
N PRO A 885 -2.13 -21.38 -1.59
CA PRO A 885 -3.53 -21.65 -1.86
C PRO A 885 -3.77 -22.39 -3.18
N VAL A 886 -4.81 -23.22 -3.23
CA VAL A 886 -5.23 -23.90 -4.46
C VAL A 886 -6.19 -22.97 -5.22
N THR A 887 -5.77 -22.52 -6.39
CA THR A 887 -6.48 -21.51 -7.18
C THR A 887 -6.95 -22.04 -8.54
N THR A 888 -7.13 -23.36 -8.65
CA THR A 888 -7.63 -24.02 -9.87
C THR A 888 -8.78 -24.99 -9.57
N PRO A 889 -9.74 -25.15 -10.49
CA PRO A 889 -10.92 -26.02 -10.29
C PRO A 889 -10.58 -27.46 -9.93
N GLY A 890 -11.43 -28.07 -9.12
CA GLY A 890 -11.36 -29.49 -8.74
C GLY A 890 -11.42 -29.74 -7.24
N THR A 891 -12.04 -30.87 -6.88
CA THR A 891 -12.09 -31.36 -5.49
C THR A 891 -10.79 -32.04 -5.05
N THR A 892 -9.88 -32.32 -5.99
CA THR A 892 -8.52 -32.80 -5.75
C THR A 892 -7.61 -32.18 -6.80
N THR A 893 -6.64 -31.39 -6.35
CA THR A 893 -5.85 -30.52 -7.22
C THR A 893 -4.38 -30.55 -6.80
N THR A 894 -3.48 -30.29 -7.75
CA THR A 894 -2.03 -30.25 -7.50
C THR A 894 -1.49 -28.83 -7.67
N THR A 895 -0.77 -28.35 -6.67
CA THR A 895 -0.09 -27.04 -6.68
C THR A 895 1.43 -27.27 -6.64
N SER A 896 2.18 -26.52 -7.43
CA SER A 896 3.64 -26.46 -7.34
C SER A 896 4.04 -25.49 -6.24
N VAL A 897 4.81 -25.95 -5.26
CA VAL A 897 5.24 -25.17 -4.09
C VAL A 897 6.74 -25.09 -4.07
N TRP A 898 7.29 -23.88 -3.93
CA TRP A 898 8.73 -23.70 -3.72
C TRP A 898 9.02 -23.64 -2.21
N PHE A 899 9.96 -24.47 -1.78
CA PHE A 899 10.43 -24.49 -0.41
C PHE A 899 11.75 -23.73 -0.35
N PRO A 900 11.81 -22.57 0.33
CA PRO A 900 13.03 -21.77 0.37
C PRO A 900 14.20 -22.51 1.02
N PRO A 901 15.45 -22.23 0.60
CA PRO A 901 16.62 -22.88 1.15
C PRO A 901 16.87 -22.54 2.63
N GLY A 902 17.75 -23.31 3.27
CA GLY A 902 18.20 -23.07 4.63
C GLY A 902 17.29 -23.63 5.74
N SER A 903 16.13 -24.21 5.41
CA SER A 903 15.26 -24.86 6.40
C SER A 903 14.51 -26.07 5.81
N GLN A 904 14.20 -27.04 6.67
CA GLN A 904 13.19 -28.05 6.38
C GLN A 904 11.80 -27.48 6.66
N TRP A 905 10.81 -27.96 5.91
CA TRP A 905 9.41 -27.55 6.03
C TRP A 905 8.54 -28.76 6.33
N THR A 906 7.62 -28.65 7.28
CA THR A 906 6.73 -29.74 7.69
C THR A 906 5.29 -29.37 7.38
N ASP A 907 4.60 -30.20 6.60
CA ASP A 907 3.18 -30.06 6.29
C ASP A 907 2.35 -30.03 7.59
N TYR A 908 1.59 -28.96 7.78
CA TYR A 908 0.81 -28.71 9.00
C TYR A 908 -0.28 -29.76 9.24
N PHE A 909 -0.82 -30.35 8.17
CA PHE A 909 -1.92 -31.31 8.25
C PHE A 909 -1.45 -32.75 8.25
N THR A 910 -0.40 -33.07 7.46
CA THR A 910 0.04 -34.46 7.26
C THR A 910 1.30 -34.82 8.02
N GLY A 911 2.06 -33.83 8.52
CA GLY A 911 3.35 -34.04 9.18
C GLY A 911 4.48 -34.50 8.25
N LYS A 912 4.23 -34.57 6.93
CA LYS A 912 5.25 -34.88 5.93
C LYS A 912 6.26 -33.75 5.85
N THR A 913 7.54 -34.09 5.73
CA THR A 913 8.64 -33.12 5.65
C THR A 913 9.15 -32.94 4.23
N TYR A 914 9.63 -31.74 3.93
CA TYR A 914 10.17 -31.30 2.64
C TYR A 914 11.49 -30.56 2.84
N ALA A 915 12.47 -30.86 2.01
CA ALA A 915 13.76 -30.17 2.05
C ALA A 915 13.63 -28.77 1.42
N GLY A 916 14.20 -27.76 2.07
CA GLY A 916 14.37 -26.43 1.48
C GLY A 916 15.30 -26.46 0.27
N GLY A 917 15.19 -25.44 -0.58
CA GLY A 917 15.89 -25.33 -1.86
C GLY A 917 15.28 -26.25 -2.94
N THR A 918 14.03 -26.69 -2.76
CA THR A 918 13.35 -27.58 -3.72
C THR A 918 11.98 -27.04 -4.12
N THR A 919 11.49 -27.48 -5.28
CA THR A 919 10.10 -27.24 -5.70
C THR A 919 9.40 -28.58 -5.79
N GLN A 920 8.20 -28.69 -5.24
CA GLN A 920 7.45 -29.96 -5.18
C GLN A 920 6.02 -29.77 -5.62
N ASN A 921 5.46 -30.82 -6.23
CA ASN A 921 4.04 -30.89 -6.54
C ASN A 921 3.28 -31.49 -5.36
N ILE A 922 2.32 -30.74 -4.83
CA ILE A 922 1.54 -31.09 -3.65
C ILE A 922 0.09 -31.29 -4.07
N THR A 923 -0.46 -32.48 -3.84
CA THR A 923 -1.85 -32.82 -4.19
C THR A 923 -2.71 -32.83 -2.94
N ASN A 924 -3.80 -32.06 -2.92
CA ASN A 924 -4.72 -31.95 -1.79
C ASN A 924 -6.18 -32.13 -2.23
N GLY A 925 -6.96 -32.82 -1.38
CA GLY A 925 -8.42 -32.78 -1.41
C GLY A 925 -8.97 -31.44 -0.89
N LEU A 926 -10.28 -31.37 -0.63
CA LEU A 926 -10.89 -30.21 0.04
C LEU A 926 -10.67 -30.21 1.56
N ASP A 927 -10.29 -31.33 2.16
CA ASP A 927 -10.05 -31.45 3.59
C ASP A 927 -8.72 -30.81 4.04
N THR A 928 -7.81 -30.53 3.11
CA THR A 928 -6.49 -29.92 3.37
C THR A 928 -6.13 -28.91 2.28
N MET A 929 -5.08 -28.13 2.52
CA MET A 929 -4.42 -27.28 1.52
C MET A 929 -2.91 -27.23 1.81
N PRO A 930 -2.06 -26.80 0.86
CA PRO A 930 -0.62 -26.65 1.11
C PRO A 930 -0.32 -25.59 2.18
N VAL A 931 0.00 -26.04 3.39
CA VAL A 931 0.45 -25.20 4.53
C VAL A 931 1.60 -25.91 5.22
N PHE A 932 2.72 -25.21 5.39
CA PHE A 932 3.95 -25.82 5.92
C PHE A 932 4.56 -24.97 7.02
N VAL A 933 4.93 -25.61 8.12
CA VAL A 933 5.60 -24.99 9.26
C VAL A 933 7.11 -25.14 9.10
N ARG A 934 7.85 -24.04 9.22
CA ARG A 934 9.31 -24.02 9.20
C ARG A 934 9.88 -24.82 10.38
N ALA A 935 10.90 -25.63 10.12
CA ALA A 935 11.63 -26.33 11.16
C ALA A 935 12.09 -25.36 12.28
N GLY A 936 11.80 -25.72 13.52
CA GLY A 936 12.12 -24.92 14.71
C GLY A 936 11.03 -23.96 15.18
N ALA A 937 10.02 -23.70 14.35
CA ALA A 937 8.91 -22.84 14.73
C ALA A 937 7.91 -23.56 15.65
N ALA A 938 7.26 -22.78 16.53
CA ALA A 938 6.16 -23.23 17.38
C ALA A 938 4.94 -22.34 17.15
N ILE A 939 3.86 -22.93 16.62
CA ILE A 939 2.60 -22.23 16.29
C ILE A 939 1.61 -22.41 17.45
N PRO A 940 1.29 -21.34 18.22
CA PRO A 940 0.29 -21.39 19.28
C PRO A 940 -1.13 -21.29 18.73
N THR A 941 -1.97 -22.27 19.03
CA THR A 941 -3.38 -22.28 18.67
C THR A 941 -4.28 -22.60 19.86
N ARG A 942 -5.56 -22.23 19.78
CA ARG A 942 -6.56 -22.76 20.71
C ARG A 942 -6.61 -24.29 20.55
N THR A 943 -6.67 -25.02 21.66
CA THR A 943 -6.77 -26.49 21.60
C THR A 943 -8.15 -26.97 21.15
N ASN A 944 -9.19 -26.22 21.47
CA ASN A 944 -10.57 -26.57 21.20
C ASN A 944 -11.22 -25.48 20.34
N ASN A 945 -12.10 -25.91 19.44
CA ASN A 945 -13.04 -25.01 18.76
C ASN A 945 -13.91 -24.27 19.78
N VAL A 946 -14.24 -23.02 19.48
CA VAL A 946 -15.04 -22.12 20.33
C VAL A 946 -16.10 -21.43 19.48
N THR A 947 -17.11 -20.86 20.11
CA THR A 947 -18.22 -20.20 19.40
C THR A 947 -17.91 -18.75 19.04
N SER A 948 -17.11 -18.07 19.85
CA SER A 948 -16.51 -16.76 19.58
C SER A 948 -15.29 -16.52 20.46
N ASN A 949 -14.41 -15.62 20.05
CA ASN A 949 -13.19 -15.24 20.75
C ASN A 949 -13.48 -14.65 22.14
N ASP A 950 -14.44 -13.73 22.21
CA ASP A 950 -14.76 -12.92 23.40
C ASP A 950 -15.30 -13.72 24.58
N LYS A 951 -16.03 -14.81 24.31
CA LYS A 951 -16.54 -15.72 25.35
C LYS A 951 -15.56 -16.84 25.68
N ALA A 952 -14.38 -16.87 25.06
CA ALA A 952 -13.45 -17.98 25.14
C ALA A 952 -12.04 -17.56 25.59
N PRO A 953 -11.81 -17.39 26.91
CA PRO A 953 -10.46 -17.09 27.42
C PRO A 953 -9.47 -18.19 27.05
N LEU A 954 -8.23 -17.81 26.73
CA LEU A 954 -7.17 -18.71 26.24
C LEU A 954 -6.57 -19.61 27.35
N THR A 955 -7.41 -20.50 27.87
CA THR A 955 -7.11 -21.43 28.97
C THR A 955 -6.50 -22.75 28.51
N LYS A 956 -6.63 -23.10 27.23
CA LYS A 956 -6.06 -24.30 26.61
C LYS A 956 -5.37 -23.94 25.30
N VAL A 957 -4.07 -24.22 25.23
CA VAL A 957 -3.24 -23.87 24.07
C VAL A 957 -2.52 -25.11 23.56
N THR A 958 -2.58 -25.33 22.25
CA THR A 958 -1.73 -26.30 21.54
C THR A 958 -0.54 -25.56 20.94
N LEU A 959 0.66 -26.09 21.14
CA LEU A 959 1.88 -25.65 20.47
C LEU A 959 2.26 -26.71 19.44
N SER A 960 2.03 -26.42 18.17
CA SER A 960 2.50 -27.25 17.06
C SER A 960 3.94 -26.84 16.73
N VAL A 961 4.90 -27.73 17.01
CA VAL A 961 6.33 -27.48 16.91
C VAL A 961 6.94 -28.37 15.84
N ALA A 962 7.50 -27.79 14.78
CA ALA A 962 8.14 -28.56 13.71
C ALA A 962 9.59 -28.91 14.07
N ALA A 963 9.94 -30.20 14.01
CA ALA A 963 11.32 -30.66 14.17
C ALA A 963 12.21 -30.29 12.97
N GLY A 964 13.52 -30.53 13.09
CA GLY A 964 14.53 -30.32 12.05
C GLY A 964 15.50 -29.17 12.32
N ALA A 965 15.18 -28.28 13.27
CA ALA A 965 16.06 -27.17 13.69
C ALA A 965 15.65 -26.64 15.07
N SER A 966 16.58 -26.04 15.81
CA SER A 966 16.22 -25.31 17.04
C SER A 966 15.64 -23.94 16.68
N GLY A 967 14.70 -23.43 17.47
CA GLY A 967 14.04 -22.16 17.21
C GLY A 967 13.34 -21.55 18.42
N SER A 968 12.70 -20.41 18.22
CA SER A 968 11.92 -19.72 19.23
C SER A 968 10.74 -18.98 18.64
N SER A 969 9.64 -18.99 19.38
CA SER A 969 8.41 -18.26 19.04
C SER A 969 7.87 -17.55 20.29
N SER A 970 6.86 -16.72 20.13
CA SER A 970 6.23 -15.98 21.21
C SER A 970 4.72 -16.05 21.10
N LEU A 971 4.05 -16.06 22.25
CA LEU A 971 2.62 -15.80 22.37
C LEU A 971 2.45 -14.46 23.09
N TYR A 972 1.85 -13.50 22.39
CA TYR A 972 1.45 -12.20 22.93
C TYR A 972 -0.01 -12.23 23.36
N GLU A 973 -0.30 -11.62 24.52
CA GLU A 973 -1.64 -11.48 25.08
C GLU A 973 -1.74 -10.11 25.78
N ASP A 974 -2.89 -9.46 25.72
CA ASP A 974 -3.16 -8.19 26.39
C ASP A 974 -4.61 -8.03 26.85
N ASP A 975 -4.93 -6.86 27.41
CA ASP A 975 -6.26 -6.51 27.91
C ASP A 975 -7.20 -5.91 26.85
N GLY A 976 -6.79 -5.89 25.57
CA GLY A 976 -7.59 -5.35 24.46
C GLY A 976 -7.67 -3.82 24.40
N THR A 977 -6.93 -3.08 25.22
CA THR A 977 -6.94 -1.60 25.22
C THR A 977 -5.74 -0.99 24.50
N THR A 978 -5.80 0.26 24.05
CA THR A 978 -4.64 1.00 23.49
C THR A 978 -3.47 1.15 24.47
N GLY A 979 -3.66 0.88 25.76
CA GLY A 979 -2.59 0.91 26.76
C GLY A 979 -1.48 -0.09 26.44
N THR A 980 -0.21 0.35 26.48
CA THR A 980 0.96 -0.53 26.30
C THR A 980 1.82 -0.59 27.56
N GLY A 981 2.57 -1.68 27.74
CA GLY A 981 3.53 -1.83 28.83
C GLY A 981 3.00 -2.53 30.09
N ARG A 982 3.59 -2.21 31.25
CA ARG A 982 3.37 -2.97 32.49
C ARG A 982 1.92 -2.83 32.96
N GLY A 983 1.20 -3.95 33.05
CA GLY A 983 -0.19 -3.96 33.46
C GLY A 983 -1.19 -4.08 32.30
N HIS A 984 -0.71 -4.03 31.05
CA HIS A 984 -1.54 -4.08 29.84
C HIS A 984 -1.26 -5.28 28.95
N SER A 985 -0.05 -5.83 28.94
CA SER A 985 0.27 -7.02 28.14
C SER A 985 1.23 -7.99 28.80
N ALA A 986 1.30 -9.20 28.23
CA ALA A 986 2.24 -10.23 28.61
C ALA A 986 2.73 -11.05 27.40
N VAL A 987 4.02 -11.40 27.41
CA VAL A 987 4.62 -12.23 26.36
C VAL A 987 5.16 -13.53 26.95
N THR A 988 4.70 -14.65 26.43
CA THR A 988 5.19 -16.00 26.76
C THR A 988 6.19 -16.43 25.70
N LYS A 989 7.49 -16.55 26.05
CA LYS A 989 8.50 -17.07 25.12
C LYS A 989 8.49 -18.59 25.10
N ILE A 990 8.52 -19.15 23.90
CA ILE A 990 8.59 -20.58 23.62
C ILE A 990 9.94 -20.85 22.96
N ARG A 991 10.67 -21.84 23.45
CA ARG A 991 11.97 -22.25 22.90
C ARG A 991 11.94 -23.73 22.58
N TYR A 992 12.32 -24.06 21.36
CA TYR A 992 12.52 -25.44 20.93
C TYR A 992 14.01 -25.69 20.70
N ARG A 993 14.53 -26.76 21.29
CA ARG A 993 15.91 -27.21 21.10
C ARG A 993 15.92 -28.64 20.64
N GLU A 994 16.70 -28.89 19.61
CA GLU A 994 16.93 -30.20 19.03
C GLU A 994 18.41 -30.55 19.11
N ASN A 995 18.72 -31.76 19.58
CA ASN A 995 20.08 -32.30 19.63
C ASN A 995 20.03 -33.82 19.35
N GLY A 996 20.29 -34.20 18.10
CA GLY A 996 20.06 -35.56 17.64
C GLY A 996 18.60 -35.94 17.79
N THR A 997 18.31 -37.11 18.40
CA THR A 997 16.94 -37.55 18.66
C THR A 997 16.28 -36.84 19.86
N ARG A 998 17.03 -36.01 20.61
CA ARG A 998 16.49 -35.32 21.78
C ARG A 998 15.86 -33.99 21.39
N HIS A 999 14.57 -33.89 21.64
CA HIS A 999 13.74 -32.72 21.40
C HIS A 999 13.32 -32.10 22.74
N THR A 1000 13.46 -30.78 22.91
CA THR A 1000 13.10 -30.09 24.16
C THR A 1000 12.32 -28.81 23.86
N VAL A 1001 11.06 -28.76 24.28
CA VAL A 1001 10.20 -27.58 24.24
C VAL A 1001 10.16 -26.94 25.63
N THR A 1002 10.53 -25.67 25.72
CA THR A 1002 10.49 -24.88 26.96
C THR A 1002 9.52 -23.72 26.79
N ILE A 1003 8.52 -23.65 27.66
CA ILE A 1003 7.56 -22.56 27.77
C ILE A 1003 7.94 -21.77 29.02
N THR A 1004 8.38 -20.54 28.82
CA THR A 1004 8.78 -19.65 29.92
C THR A 1004 7.56 -19.02 30.59
N PRO A 1005 7.66 -18.55 31.85
CA PRO A 1005 6.60 -17.74 32.44
C PRO A 1005 6.37 -16.47 31.61
N PRO A 1006 5.12 -15.98 31.48
CA PRO A 1006 4.84 -14.73 30.79
C PRO A 1006 5.59 -13.56 31.43
N THR A 1007 6.28 -12.78 30.61
CA THR A 1007 6.88 -11.50 31.00
C THR A 1007 5.83 -10.41 30.81
N GLY A 1008 5.45 -9.74 31.90
CA GLY A 1008 4.33 -8.80 31.91
C GLY A 1008 3.07 -9.36 32.60
N THR A 1009 2.05 -8.51 32.69
CA THR A 1009 0.76 -8.77 33.33
C THR A 1009 -0.29 -7.90 32.65
N PHE A 1010 -1.54 -8.36 32.58
CA PHE A 1010 -2.66 -7.57 32.06
C PHE A 1010 -3.96 -7.83 32.81
N HIS A 1011 -4.93 -6.91 32.73
CA HIS A 1011 -6.24 -7.10 33.34
C HIS A 1011 -7.00 -8.24 32.64
N GLY A 1012 -7.68 -9.11 33.41
CA GLY A 1012 -8.35 -10.30 32.85
C GLY A 1012 -7.41 -11.47 32.52
N GLN A 1013 -6.10 -11.34 32.76
CA GLN A 1013 -5.14 -12.41 32.50
C GLN A 1013 -5.51 -13.72 33.23
N ILE A 1014 -5.56 -14.81 32.46
CA ILE A 1014 -5.87 -16.14 32.99
C ILE A 1014 -4.86 -16.60 34.04
N ARG A 1015 -5.35 -17.25 35.11
CA ARG A 1015 -4.51 -17.75 36.20
C ARG A 1015 -3.89 -19.11 35.89
N ASN A 1016 -4.66 -20.01 35.28
CA ASN A 1016 -4.24 -21.37 34.98
C ASN A 1016 -4.39 -21.66 33.49
N ARG A 1017 -3.38 -22.34 32.91
CA ARG A 1017 -3.36 -22.75 31.51
C ARG A 1017 -3.06 -24.25 31.39
N GLN A 1018 -3.77 -24.89 30.49
CA GLN A 1018 -3.45 -26.21 29.96
C GLN A 1018 -2.62 -26.02 28.69
N TRP A 1019 -1.50 -26.74 28.59
CA TRP A 1019 -0.65 -26.75 27.40
C TRP A 1019 -0.65 -28.15 26.78
N THR A 1020 -0.85 -28.20 25.47
CA THR A 1020 -0.63 -29.39 24.64
C THR A 1020 0.58 -29.12 23.76
N VAL A 1021 1.60 -29.96 23.81
CA VAL A 1021 2.76 -29.87 22.92
C VAL A 1021 2.60 -30.92 21.83
N SER A 1022 2.53 -30.50 20.57
CA SER A 1022 2.46 -31.35 19.38
C SER A 1022 3.76 -31.21 18.60
N LEU A 1023 4.65 -32.20 18.66
CA LEU A 1023 5.91 -32.22 17.92
C LEU A 1023 5.71 -32.92 16.58
N LEU A 1024 5.86 -32.18 15.49
CA LEU A 1024 5.67 -32.63 14.11
C LEU A 1024 7.00 -33.13 13.53
N GLY A 1025 6.94 -34.16 12.68
CA GLY A 1025 8.11 -34.67 11.95
C GLY A 1025 9.12 -35.40 12.84
N VAL A 1026 8.69 -35.96 13.97
CA VAL A 1026 9.56 -36.71 14.89
C VAL A 1026 9.41 -38.22 14.72
N THR A 1027 10.44 -38.95 15.14
CA THR A 1027 10.37 -40.42 15.24
C THR A 1027 9.69 -40.86 16.53
N THR A 1028 9.29 -42.13 16.60
CA THR A 1028 8.64 -42.69 17.81
C THR A 1028 9.53 -42.46 19.04
N PRO A 1029 9.04 -41.78 20.09
CA PRO A 1029 9.87 -41.44 21.24
C PRO A 1029 10.16 -42.68 22.10
N GLY A 1030 11.42 -42.86 22.49
CA GLY A 1030 11.80 -43.88 23.47
C GLY A 1030 11.44 -43.45 24.89
N THR A 1031 11.55 -42.15 25.18
CA THR A 1031 11.11 -41.55 26.45
C THR A 1031 10.48 -40.18 26.24
N VAL A 1032 9.49 -39.86 27.07
CA VAL A 1032 8.89 -38.52 27.17
C VAL A 1032 8.96 -38.07 28.62
N ARG A 1033 9.40 -36.84 28.87
CA ARG A 1033 9.58 -36.25 30.20
C ARG A 1033 8.93 -34.88 30.28
N VAL A 1034 8.36 -34.56 31.44
CA VAL A 1034 7.84 -33.24 31.78
C VAL A 1034 8.46 -32.79 33.09
N GLY A 1035 9.18 -31.66 33.08
CA GLY A 1035 9.91 -31.18 34.26
C GLY A 1035 10.93 -32.19 34.80
N GLY A 1036 11.51 -33.02 33.92
CA GLY A 1036 12.45 -34.10 34.27
C GLY A 1036 11.81 -35.45 34.64
N ALA A 1037 10.54 -35.48 35.02
CA ALA A 1037 9.83 -36.72 35.33
C ALA A 1037 9.37 -37.44 34.06
N GLN A 1038 9.63 -38.75 33.96
CA GLN A 1038 9.23 -39.57 32.81
C GLN A 1038 7.73 -39.88 32.86
N LEU A 1039 7.07 -39.69 31.72
CA LEU A 1039 5.66 -40.01 31.52
C LEU A 1039 5.48 -41.50 31.19
N SER A 1040 4.35 -42.07 31.61
CA SER A 1040 3.89 -43.37 31.10
C SER A 1040 3.46 -43.25 29.64
N SER A 1041 3.55 -44.35 28.87
CA SER A 1041 3.10 -44.40 27.48
C SER A 1041 1.63 -44.01 27.24
N HIS A 1042 0.78 -44.11 28.26
CA HIS A 1042 -0.64 -43.70 28.20
C HIS A 1042 -0.85 -42.18 28.40
N ALA A 1043 0.19 -41.43 28.74
CA ALA A 1043 0.11 -40.00 29.03
C ALA A 1043 0.55 -39.11 27.85
N TYR A 1044 0.88 -39.73 26.71
CA TYR A 1044 1.17 -39.07 25.44
C TYR A 1044 0.66 -39.95 24.30
N HIS A 1045 0.51 -39.37 23.11
CA HIS A 1045 0.09 -40.08 21.91
C HIS A 1045 1.12 -39.85 20.80
N PHE A 1046 1.55 -40.92 20.13
CA PHE A 1046 2.37 -40.81 18.92
C PHE A 1046 1.58 -41.37 17.74
N ASP A 1047 1.32 -40.54 16.74
CA ASP A 1047 0.74 -40.95 15.47
C ASP A 1047 1.86 -41.26 14.49
N SER A 1048 2.01 -42.54 14.13
CA SER A 1048 3.02 -43.00 13.18
C SER A 1048 2.71 -42.62 11.73
N THR A 1049 1.47 -42.27 11.41
CA THR A 1049 1.08 -41.84 10.06
C THR A 1049 1.57 -40.42 9.81
N THR A 1050 1.28 -39.53 10.76
CA THR A 1050 1.64 -38.11 10.70
C THR A 1050 2.97 -37.78 11.36
N HIS A 1051 3.67 -38.78 11.92
CA HIS A 1051 4.94 -38.61 12.64
C HIS A 1051 4.86 -37.52 13.72
N THR A 1052 3.75 -37.53 14.47
CA THR A 1052 3.40 -36.47 15.43
C THR A 1052 3.31 -37.01 16.85
N LEU A 1053 4.05 -36.40 17.77
CA LEU A 1053 3.98 -36.67 19.21
C LEU A 1053 3.16 -35.58 19.92
N THR A 1054 2.07 -35.98 20.54
CA THR A 1054 1.19 -35.10 21.32
C THR A 1054 1.30 -35.38 22.81
N VAL A 1055 1.60 -34.33 23.60
CA VAL A 1055 1.71 -34.38 25.06
C VAL A 1055 0.80 -33.32 25.68
N THR A 1056 -0.30 -33.74 26.29
CA THR A 1056 -1.24 -32.85 26.98
C THR A 1056 -0.91 -32.78 28.47
N LEU A 1057 -0.62 -31.58 28.95
CA LEU A 1057 -0.26 -31.35 30.35
C LEU A 1057 -1.51 -31.02 31.18
N PRO A 1058 -1.56 -31.35 32.47
CA PRO A 1058 -2.59 -30.85 33.37
C PRO A 1058 -2.55 -29.31 33.46
N ALA A 1059 -3.73 -28.70 33.63
CA ALA A 1059 -3.86 -27.28 33.87
C ALA A 1059 -3.06 -26.87 35.13
N ARG A 1060 -2.28 -25.81 35.01
CA ARG A 1060 -1.40 -25.29 36.08
C ARG A 1060 -1.30 -23.79 35.98
N SER A 1061 -0.73 -23.14 36.99
CA SER A 1061 -0.51 -21.69 36.95
C SER A 1061 0.21 -21.30 35.66
N ALA A 1062 -0.33 -20.31 34.93
CA ALA A 1062 0.24 -19.79 33.69
C ALA A 1062 1.67 -19.24 33.88
N ARG A 1063 2.07 -18.96 35.14
CA ARG A 1063 3.41 -18.51 35.53
C ARG A 1063 4.39 -19.64 35.86
N THR A 1064 3.95 -20.89 35.74
CA THR A 1064 4.83 -22.05 35.98
C THR A 1064 5.60 -22.35 34.70
N PRO A 1065 6.95 -22.37 34.71
CA PRO A 1065 7.71 -22.79 33.54
C PRO A 1065 7.41 -24.26 33.22
N ILE A 1066 7.39 -24.59 31.94
CA ILE A 1066 7.17 -25.95 31.46
C ILE A 1066 8.32 -26.36 30.56
N THR A 1067 8.83 -27.57 30.78
CA THR A 1067 9.79 -28.21 29.88
C THR A 1067 9.27 -29.59 29.53
N VAL A 1068 9.05 -29.84 28.24
CA VAL A 1068 8.75 -31.15 27.67
C VAL A 1068 9.99 -31.61 26.91
N THR A 1069 10.51 -32.79 27.25
CA THR A 1069 11.65 -33.39 26.58
C THR A 1069 11.28 -34.78 26.10
N CYS A 1070 11.53 -35.08 24.82
CA CYS A 1070 11.43 -36.45 24.31
C CYS A 1070 12.72 -36.85 23.60
N GLY A 1071 12.98 -38.16 23.51
CA GLY A 1071 14.14 -38.69 22.81
C GLY A 1071 14.21 -40.19 22.75
#